data_AF-A0A7W4B7W9-F1
#
_entry.id   AF-A0A7W4B7W9-F1
#
_cell.length_a   1.000
_cell.length_b   1.000
_cell.length_c   1.000
_cell.angle_alpha   90.00
_cell.angle_beta   90.00
_cell.angle_gamma   90.00
#
_symmetry.space_group_name_H-M   'P 1'
#
loop_
_entity.id
_entity.type
_entity.pdbx_description
1 polymer ?
#
loop_
_entity_poly.entity_id
_entity_poly.type
_entity_poly.pdbx_seq_one_letter_code
_entity_poly.pdbx_strand_id
1 'polypeptide(L)'
;MKLTTITLALSLALSGHAFAAEKKEDKEPKTLSEMIKGQTEFAGVFNLYQDGKTGEHLMVISESQLDTPFVYFAHTIDGVTDAGHYRGAYRETKLIEFRKYFDRIDIISKTPRYKFDENSAISKASEANISEAVLASIKIEKEEDGKIAFNVNKLFLSEALHKVSPTPNPADKNAKKRFKVGKLDDKKSRIIKQRPYPNNLDVVVDYVFTNASPTVRGSNAVSDPRSVSLKVQHSFVSLPNNNYAPRMDDARIGYFTNQFDQMTSTDWAPYQDVIKRWDLQKKDAGAALSEPVKPITWWIENTTPVEWRDTIRDAVLTWNTSFEKAGFKNALEVKVQPDDADWDAGDINYNVLRWTSSPKPPFGGYGPALANPLTGEILGSDIMLEFVFMKNRWIYDTLFTQGTMSHGETMSTGELNCSLGHEIQQNLMLAKGLASGDKIADKEMLRQGLTQLVLHEVGHTLGLNHNMKSSILWDEKEVHDKNKTQGIVTGSVMDYAPANIAPIGMQQGDIFQTKPGPYDDWAINYGYSVALADKAAEQARLDKILARSSEHALAFGNDADDMRAPGRHIDPRVMIGDLSSNPAAYGADRMALINKLFTELKDKATVKGESYQQLVTSANSLFGQYRAQAGVVSRQIGGVYVERAVVGDANADKPFTPVSLERQTQAMDILAKFVFAPDVLQNMQPLYSYLQLQRRGFNHYGKNEDPKAHQMILGMQKSVLAQLLHPAVLLRISDTALYGNEYSLTQFMQDLTASIFVKSKDANSISHNLQIEYVNQLIAIAGLGKASKFDNLAKTAALYQLTQIADTSVAWGSDTATKAHKKYIDRLIAKALEA
;
A
#
# COMPACT_ATOMS: atom_id res chain seq x y z
N MET A 1 55.90 -9.83 -10.35
CA MET A 1 56.68 -9.75 -11.60
C MET A 1 57.35 -11.10 -11.82
N LYS A 2 57.22 -11.66 -13.03
CA LYS A 2 57.57 -13.02 -13.47
C LYS A 2 56.65 -14.12 -12.90
N LEU A 3 56.20 -15.13 -13.63
CA LEU A 3 56.05 -15.51 -15.05
C LEU A 3 55.59 -16.97 -14.92
N THR A 4 54.50 -17.39 -15.55
CA THR A 4 54.33 -18.82 -15.86
C THR A 4 53.33 -18.98 -16.98
N THR A 5 53.88 -19.38 -18.13
CA THR A 5 53.18 -19.70 -19.36
C THR A 5 53.76 -21.01 -19.87
N ILE A 6 52.87 -21.90 -20.35
CA ILE A 6 53.08 -22.81 -21.50
C ILE A 6 53.93 -24.07 -21.14
N THR A 7 53.60 -25.34 -21.46
CA THR A 7 52.75 -25.95 -22.50
C THR A 7 52.37 -27.40 -22.16
N LEU A 8 51.24 -27.80 -22.75
CA LEU A 8 50.79 -29.10 -23.27
C LEU A 8 51.85 -30.19 -23.58
N ALA A 9 51.57 -31.44 -23.23
CA ALA A 9 51.86 -32.61 -24.07
C ALA A 9 50.97 -33.82 -23.72
N LEU A 10 50.42 -34.38 -24.78
CA LEU A 10 49.44 -35.46 -24.88
C LEU A 10 50.13 -36.84 -24.82
N SER A 11 49.53 -37.83 -24.14
CA SER A 11 49.82 -39.24 -24.42
C SER A 11 48.58 -40.11 -24.22
N LEU A 12 48.13 -40.71 -25.33
CA LEU A 12 47.17 -41.80 -25.38
C LEU A 12 47.77 -43.05 -24.72
N ALA A 13 46.97 -43.74 -23.90
CA ALA A 13 47.16 -45.16 -23.62
C ALA A 13 45.79 -45.85 -23.56
N LEU A 14 45.48 -46.58 -24.63
CA LEU A 14 44.41 -47.57 -24.70
C LEU A 14 44.75 -48.73 -23.75
N SER A 15 43.85 -49.06 -22.83
CA SER A 15 43.78 -50.38 -22.24
C SER A 15 42.31 -50.79 -22.11
N GLY A 16 41.95 -51.85 -22.83
CA GLY A 16 40.60 -52.38 -22.90
C GLY A 16 40.18 -53.01 -21.59
N HIS A 17 38.95 -52.69 -21.17
CA HIS A 17 38.16 -53.53 -20.29
C HIS A 17 36.84 -53.80 -21.02
N ALA A 18 36.66 -55.05 -21.45
CA ALA A 18 35.41 -55.55 -21.97
C ALA A 18 34.37 -55.52 -20.84
N PHE A 19 33.46 -54.54 -20.87
CA PHE A 19 32.22 -54.61 -20.11
C PHE A 19 31.23 -55.44 -20.90
N ALA A 20 30.82 -56.56 -20.33
CA ALA A 20 29.69 -57.34 -20.79
C ALA A 20 28.45 -56.44 -20.82
N ALA A 21 27.85 -56.28 -22.00
CA ALA A 21 26.57 -55.60 -22.14
C ALA A 21 25.47 -56.51 -21.58
N GLU A 22 24.93 -56.17 -20.41
CA GLU A 22 23.63 -56.67 -19.99
C GLU A 22 22.59 -56.25 -21.05
N LYS A 23 21.96 -57.25 -21.67
CA LYS A 23 20.75 -57.06 -22.47
C LYS A 23 19.69 -56.42 -21.56
N LYS A 24 19.41 -55.13 -21.76
CA LYS A 24 18.14 -54.53 -21.32
C LYS A 24 17.03 -55.21 -22.13
N GLU A 25 16.17 -55.96 -21.44
CA GLU A 25 14.85 -56.29 -21.99
C GLU A 25 14.12 -54.99 -22.30
N ASP A 26 13.83 -54.76 -23.59
CA ASP A 26 12.92 -53.72 -24.04
C ASP A 26 11.52 -54.06 -23.52
N LYS A 27 11.18 -53.55 -22.33
CA LYS A 27 9.79 -53.52 -21.87
C LYS A 27 9.00 -52.66 -22.85
N GLU A 28 7.93 -53.21 -23.41
CA GLU A 28 7.01 -52.45 -24.24
C GLU A 28 6.59 -51.15 -23.52
N PRO A 29 6.56 -50.01 -24.23
CA PRO A 29 6.21 -48.73 -23.63
C PRO A 29 4.77 -48.77 -23.14
N LYS A 30 4.59 -48.55 -21.82
CA LYS A 30 3.26 -48.51 -21.19
C LYS A 30 2.31 -47.56 -21.95
N THR A 31 1.06 -47.96 -22.08
CA THR A 31 -0.02 -47.09 -22.56
C THR A 31 -0.34 -46.02 -21.52
N LEU A 32 -0.93 -44.90 -21.93
CA LEU A 32 -1.38 -43.85 -21.01
C LEU A 32 -2.40 -44.42 -20.02
N SER A 33 -3.31 -45.28 -20.50
CA SER A 33 -4.30 -45.98 -19.68
C SER A 33 -3.65 -46.84 -18.59
N GLU A 34 -2.54 -47.53 -18.90
CA GLU A 34 -1.78 -48.29 -17.90
C GLU A 34 -1.02 -47.41 -16.91
N MET A 35 -0.56 -46.23 -17.34
CA MET A 35 0.12 -45.26 -16.47
C MET A 35 -0.81 -44.69 -15.41
N ILE A 36 -2.03 -44.32 -15.80
CA ILE A 36 -3.03 -43.71 -14.89
C ILE A 36 -3.85 -44.73 -14.10
N LYS A 37 -3.75 -46.03 -14.43
CA LYS A 37 -4.54 -47.08 -13.79
C LYS A 37 -4.28 -47.15 -12.28
N GLY A 38 -5.34 -47.00 -11.50
CA GLY A 38 -5.27 -47.04 -10.03
C GLY A 38 -4.75 -45.75 -9.38
N GLN A 39 -4.49 -44.71 -10.16
CA GLN A 39 -4.25 -43.36 -9.65
C GLN A 39 -5.57 -42.67 -9.33
N THR A 40 -5.52 -41.69 -8.42
CA THR A 40 -6.69 -40.82 -8.14
C THR A 40 -6.77 -39.74 -9.20
N GLU A 41 -7.89 -39.64 -9.89
CA GLU A 41 -8.13 -38.64 -10.93
C GLU A 41 -8.70 -37.34 -10.34
N PHE A 42 -8.15 -36.22 -10.79
CA PHE A 42 -8.64 -34.86 -10.53
C PHE A 42 -8.89 -34.20 -11.90
N ALA A 43 -10.14 -34.24 -12.35
CA ALA A 43 -10.55 -33.75 -13.67
C ALA A 43 -10.98 -32.28 -13.64
N GLY A 44 -10.42 -31.46 -14.53
CA GLY A 44 -10.69 -30.02 -14.65
C GLY A 44 -10.10 -29.45 -15.93
N VAL A 45 -9.68 -28.17 -15.92
CA VAL A 45 -8.99 -27.57 -17.09
C VAL A 45 -7.74 -28.36 -17.50
N PHE A 46 -7.01 -28.93 -16.53
CA PHE A 46 -5.99 -29.95 -16.77
C PHE A 46 -6.30 -31.14 -15.88
N ASN A 47 -6.18 -32.35 -16.43
CA ASN A 47 -6.35 -33.56 -15.62
C ASN A 47 -5.06 -33.85 -14.87
N LEU A 48 -5.18 -34.05 -13.55
CA LEU A 48 -4.10 -34.57 -12.72
C LEU A 48 -4.44 -36.00 -12.28
N TYR A 49 -3.44 -36.86 -12.30
CA TYR A 49 -3.53 -38.21 -11.75
C TYR A 49 -2.48 -38.37 -10.66
N GLN A 50 -2.90 -38.78 -9.47
CA GLN A 50 -2.02 -38.94 -8.31
C GLN A 50 -1.80 -40.42 -7.99
N ASP A 51 -0.54 -40.84 -7.93
CA ASP A 51 -0.17 -42.16 -7.43
C ASP A 51 -0.31 -42.23 -5.91
N GLY A 52 -1.15 -43.14 -5.41
CA GLY A 52 -1.44 -43.27 -3.97
C GLY A 52 -0.28 -43.81 -3.12
N LYS A 53 0.79 -44.34 -3.74
CA LYS A 53 1.98 -44.86 -3.05
C LYS A 53 3.11 -43.83 -3.02
N THR A 54 3.36 -43.15 -4.13
CA THR A 54 4.48 -42.20 -4.25
C THR A 54 4.06 -40.76 -3.99
N GLY A 55 2.77 -40.44 -4.19
CA GLY A 55 2.27 -39.06 -4.20
C GLY A 55 2.72 -38.26 -5.42
N GLU A 56 3.27 -38.92 -6.45
CA GLU A 56 3.60 -38.28 -7.72
C GLU A 56 2.35 -37.96 -8.53
N HIS A 57 2.42 -36.86 -9.27
CA HIS A 57 1.35 -36.32 -10.08
C HIS A 57 1.75 -36.32 -11.54
N LEU A 58 0.93 -37.00 -12.34
CA LEU A 58 0.97 -36.92 -13.80
C LEU A 58 -0.07 -35.89 -14.23
N MET A 59 0.37 -34.83 -14.93
CA MET A 59 -0.54 -33.91 -15.62
C MET A 59 -0.73 -34.38 -17.04
N VAL A 60 -1.99 -34.38 -17.49
CA VAL A 60 -2.36 -34.72 -18.87
C VAL A 60 -3.03 -33.51 -19.50
N ILE A 61 -2.47 -33.06 -20.61
CA ILE A 61 -3.03 -32.00 -21.46
C ILE A 61 -3.37 -32.58 -22.84
N SER A 62 -4.33 -31.98 -23.52
CA SER A 62 -4.62 -32.28 -24.92
C SER A 62 -3.75 -31.43 -25.85
N GLU A 63 -3.51 -31.90 -27.08
CA GLU A 63 -2.83 -31.11 -28.13
C GLU A 63 -3.50 -29.75 -28.36
N SER A 64 -4.83 -29.66 -28.22
CA SER A 64 -5.58 -28.40 -28.35
C SER A 64 -5.26 -27.35 -27.28
N GLN A 65 -4.59 -27.74 -26.19
CA GLN A 65 -4.17 -26.85 -25.11
C GLN A 65 -2.71 -26.39 -25.26
N LEU A 66 -1.97 -26.93 -26.24
CA LEU A 66 -0.66 -26.41 -26.60
C LEU A 66 -0.80 -25.02 -27.23
N ASP A 67 0.22 -24.18 -27.01
CA ASP A 67 0.30 -22.82 -27.56
C ASP A 67 -0.92 -21.94 -27.26
N THR A 68 -1.71 -22.35 -26.25
CA THR A 68 -2.91 -21.65 -25.79
C THR A 68 -2.60 -20.95 -24.47
N PRO A 69 -2.84 -19.64 -24.35
CA PRO A 69 -2.49 -18.89 -23.14
C PRO A 69 -3.47 -19.14 -21.98
N PHE A 70 -2.91 -19.25 -20.78
CA PHE A 70 -3.61 -19.30 -19.51
C PHE A 70 -3.13 -18.18 -18.59
N VAL A 71 -4.01 -17.70 -17.70
CA VAL A 71 -3.59 -16.83 -16.60
C VAL A 71 -3.05 -17.71 -15.49
N TYR A 72 -1.76 -17.58 -15.22
CA TYR A 72 -1.14 -18.13 -14.02
C TYR A 72 -1.25 -17.12 -12.89
N PHE A 73 -1.71 -17.57 -11.73
CA PHE A 73 -1.84 -16.75 -10.55
C PHE A 73 -1.29 -17.48 -9.33
N ALA A 74 -0.41 -16.83 -8.57
CA ALA A 74 0.07 -17.31 -7.29
C ALA A 74 -0.55 -16.51 -6.14
N HIS A 75 -1.04 -17.20 -5.11
CA HIS A 75 -1.47 -16.55 -3.88
C HIS A 75 -1.06 -17.34 -2.63
N THR A 76 -0.86 -16.63 -1.52
CA THR A 76 -0.50 -17.23 -0.24
C THR A 76 -1.75 -17.72 0.47
N ILE A 77 -1.87 -19.03 0.68
CA ILE A 77 -2.91 -19.60 1.53
C ILE A 77 -2.58 -19.34 2.99
N ASP A 78 -1.33 -19.52 3.38
CA ASP A 78 -0.88 -19.30 4.76
C ASP A 78 0.63 -19.11 4.84
N GLY A 79 1.09 -18.33 5.82
CA GLY A 79 2.50 -18.05 6.03
C GLY A 79 2.74 -17.00 7.10
N VAL A 80 4.01 -16.82 7.47
CA VAL A 80 4.43 -15.85 8.49
C VAL A 80 4.92 -14.55 7.86
N THR A 81 4.50 -13.41 8.41
CA THR A 81 4.88 -12.09 7.88
C THR A 81 6.39 -11.85 7.92
N ASP A 82 7.10 -12.49 8.86
CA ASP A 82 8.57 -12.47 8.92
C ASP A 82 9.22 -13.00 7.64
N ALA A 83 8.55 -13.93 6.96
CA ALA A 83 8.96 -14.52 5.69
C ALA A 83 8.35 -13.80 4.48
N GLY A 84 7.66 -12.66 4.67
CA GLY A 84 7.02 -11.92 3.57
C GLY A 84 5.72 -12.53 3.04
N HIS A 85 5.08 -13.40 3.82
CA HIS A 85 3.84 -14.08 3.48
C HIS A 85 2.76 -13.84 4.55
N TYR A 86 1.51 -13.78 4.14
CA TYR A 86 0.34 -13.73 5.02
C TYR A 86 -0.86 -14.38 4.30
N ARG A 87 -1.82 -14.86 5.08
CA ARG A 87 -3.03 -15.50 4.54
C ARG A 87 -3.77 -14.56 3.58
N GLY A 88 -4.07 -15.05 2.38
CA GLY A 88 -4.79 -14.33 1.33
C GLY A 88 -3.94 -13.41 0.45
N ALA A 89 -2.62 -13.31 0.66
CA ALA A 89 -1.77 -12.41 -0.14
C ALA A 89 -1.78 -12.79 -1.63
N TYR A 90 -2.19 -11.87 -2.51
CA TYR A 90 -1.96 -12.04 -3.95
C TYR A 90 -0.48 -11.82 -4.22
N ARG A 91 0.10 -12.66 -5.08
CA ARG A 91 1.54 -12.62 -5.36
C ARG A 91 1.76 -12.20 -6.80
N GLU A 92 1.82 -13.16 -7.69
CA GLU A 92 2.27 -12.96 -9.05
C GLU A 92 1.17 -13.40 -10.02
N THR A 93 0.97 -12.61 -11.07
CA THR A 93 0.09 -12.94 -12.19
C THR A 93 0.93 -12.94 -13.47
N LYS A 94 0.80 -13.99 -14.28
CA LYS A 94 1.50 -14.14 -15.57
C LYS A 94 0.54 -14.64 -16.63
N LEU A 95 0.84 -14.33 -17.88
CA LEU A 95 0.30 -15.07 -19.02
C LEU A 95 1.27 -16.20 -19.35
N ILE A 96 0.81 -17.44 -19.33
CA ILE A 96 1.66 -18.62 -19.59
C ILE A 96 1.10 -19.50 -20.71
N GLU A 97 1.99 -20.19 -21.43
CA GLU A 97 1.66 -21.18 -22.45
C GLU A 97 2.44 -22.47 -22.23
N PHE A 98 1.83 -23.61 -22.59
CA PHE A 98 2.52 -24.89 -22.69
C PHE A 98 2.93 -25.11 -24.15
N ARG A 99 4.23 -25.18 -24.43
CA ARG A 99 4.75 -25.38 -25.78
C ARG A 99 5.48 -26.71 -25.88
N LYS A 100 5.20 -27.47 -26.93
CA LYS A 100 5.94 -28.70 -27.19
C LYS A 100 7.28 -28.36 -27.84
N TYR A 101 8.36 -28.88 -27.26
CA TYR A 101 9.70 -28.79 -27.84
C TYR A 101 10.31 -30.19 -27.89
N PHE A 102 10.22 -30.86 -29.04
CA PHE A 102 10.62 -32.26 -29.21
C PHE A 102 9.99 -33.20 -28.16
N ASP A 103 10.79 -33.74 -27.24
CA ASP A 103 10.42 -34.71 -26.21
C ASP A 103 10.07 -34.08 -24.86
N ARG A 104 9.83 -32.76 -24.83
CA ARG A 104 9.50 -32.00 -23.60
C ARG A 104 8.42 -30.95 -23.84
N ILE A 105 7.80 -30.53 -22.74
CA ILE A 105 6.90 -29.39 -22.64
C ILE A 105 7.63 -28.25 -21.93
N ASP A 106 7.75 -27.12 -22.62
CA ASP A 106 8.27 -25.87 -22.06
C ASP A 106 7.08 -25.02 -21.57
N ILE A 107 7.19 -24.51 -20.35
CA ILE A 107 6.21 -23.56 -19.77
C ILE A 107 6.77 -22.17 -19.96
N ILE A 108 6.13 -21.41 -20.85
CA ILE A 108 6.61 -20.11 -21.29
C ILE A 108 5.78 -19.01 -20.62
N SER A 109 6.43 -17.99 -20.09
CA SER A 109 5.77 -16.74 -19.67
C SER A 109 5.89 -15.68 -20.76
N LYS A 110 4.77 -15.03 -21.08
CA LYS A 110 4.69 -13.99 -22.12
C LYS A 110 4.34 -12.63 -21.52
N THR A 111 4.74 -11.58 -22.24
CA THR A 111 4.33 -10.22 -21.95
C THR A 111 3.26 -9.77 -22.95
N PRO A 112 2.06 -9.37 -22.50
CA PRO A 112 1.03 -8.84 -23.39
C PRO A 112 1.21 -7.34 -23.69
N ARG A 113 2.25 -6.70 -23.13
CA ARG A 113 2.42 -5.23 -23.12
C ARG A 113 2.53 -4.60 -24.51
N TYR A 114 3.15 -5.27 -25.47
CA TYR A 114 3.46 -4.67 -26.77
C TYR A 114 2.41 -5.07 -27.80
N LYS A 115 1.71 -4.06 -28.35
CA LYS A 115 0.71 -4.23 -29.42
C LYS A 115 1.27 -3.76 -30.74
N PHE A 116 0.80 -4.38 -31.82
CA PHE A 116 1.16 -4.03 -33.20
C PHE A 116 -0.12 -3.98 -34.04
N ASP A 117 -0.23 -3.03 -34.97
CA ASP A 117 -1.22 -3.12 -36.05
C ASP A 117 -0.82 -4.26 -37.00
N GLU A 118 -1.69 -5.26 -37.13
CA GLU A 118 -1.47 -6.43 -37.98
C GLU A 118 -1.24 -6.06 -39.45
N ASN A 119 -1.80 -4.93 -39.92
CA ASN A 119 -1.65 -4.46 -41.29
C ASN A 119 -0.30 -3.75 -41.54
N SER A 120 0.41 -3.38 -40.48
CA SER A 120 1.73 -2.76 -40.60
C SER A 120 2.79 -3.78 -40.99
N ALA A 121 3.71 -3.44 -41.90
CA ALA A 121 4.84 -4.31 -42.22
C ALA A 121 5.73 -4.61 -41.01
N ILE A 122 5.74 -3.72 -40.00
CA ILE A 122 6.51 -3.87 -38.75
C ILE A 122 5.98 -5.04 -37.90
N SER A 123 4.69 -5.40 -38.02
CA SER A 123 4.09 -6.50 -37.23
C SER A 123 4.76 -7.86 -37.47
N LYS A 124 5.42 -8.05 -38.62
CA LYS A 124 6.24 -9.23 -38.94
C LYS A 124 7.45 -9.40 -38.02
N ALA A 125 7.88 -8.32 -37.35
CA ALA A 125 8.94 -8.29 -36.37
C ALA A 125 8.41 -8.03 -34.95
N SER A 126 7.14 -8.37 -34.69
CA SER A 126 6.47 -8.13 -33.39
C SER A 126 7.19 -8.79 -32.21
N GLU A 127 7.90 -9.90 -32.43
CA GLU A 127 8.67 -10.61 -31.40
C GLU A 127 10.13 -10.14 -31.29
N ALA A 128 10.56 -9.17 -32.11
CA ALA A 128 11.95 -8.74 -32.12
C ALA A 128 12.33 -8.02 -30.80
N ASN A 129 13.45 -8.43 -30.19
CA ASN A 129 13.96 -7.91 -28.91
C ASN A 129 13.02 -8.08 -27.71
N ILE A 130 12.00 -8.94 -27.83
CA ILE A 130 11.17 -9.38 -26.71
C ILE A 130 11.62 -10.78 -26.32
N SER A 131 12.07 -10.94 -25.07
CA SER A 131 12.45 -12.25 -24.55
C SER A 131 11.28 -12.86 -23.79
N GLU A 132 10.78 -13.98 -24.28
CA GLU A 132 9.91 -14.85 -23.49
C GLU A 132 10.74 -15.61 -22.45
N ALA A 133 10.14 -15.89 -21.29
CA ALA A 133 10.82 -16.61 -20.22
C ALA A 133 10.41 -18.09 -20.22
N VAL A 134 11.35 -18.99 -20.45
CA VAL A 134 11.16 -20.43 -20.20
C VAL A 134 11.22 -20.65 -18.68
N LEU A 135 10.05 -20.76 -18.04
CA LEU A 135 9.94 -20.94 -16.59
C LEU A 135 10.37 -22.37 -16.19
N ALA A 136 10.00 -23.37 -16.98
CA ALA A 136 10.35 -24.76 -16.78
C ALA A 136 10.33 -25.53 -18.11
N SER A 137 11.08 -26.64 -18.16
CA SER A 137 11.08 -27.61 -19.25
C SER A 137 10.92 -29.01 -18.66
N ILE A 138 9.86 -29.72 -19.05
CA ILE A 138 9.46 -30.99 -18.45
C ILE A 138 9.40 -32.07 -19.52
N LYS A 139 10.10 -33.19 -19.30
CA LYS A 139 10.09 -34.31 -20.24
C LYS A 139 8.68 -34.90 -20.39
N ILE A 140 8.30 -35.22 -21.63
CA ILE A 140 7.08 -35.96 -21.94
C ILE A 140 7.28 -37.43 -21.56
N GLU A 141 6.39 -37.95 -20.72
CA GLU A 141 6.40 -39.37 -20.32
C GLU A 141 5.68 -40.23 -21.34
N LYS A 142 4.57 -39.73 -21.91
CA LYS A 142 3.78 -40.42 -22.94
C LYS A 142 2.98 -39.43 -23.78
N GLU A 143 2.84 -39.78 -25.06
CA GLU A 143 1.94 -39.15 -26.01
C GLU A 143 1.09 -40.25 -26.65
N GLU A 144 -0.24 -40.14 -26.55
CA GLU A 144 -1.19 -41.15 -27.04
C GLU A 144 -2.55 -40.48 -27.28
N ASP A 145 -3.18 -40.75 -28.44
CA ASP A 145 -4.51 -40.23 -28.81
C ASP A 145 -4.70 -38.71 -28.62
N GLY A 146 -3.69 -37.92 -29.00
CA GLY A 146 -3.73 -36.45 -28.87
C GLY A 146 -3.64 -35.94 -27.42
N LYS A 147 -3.26 -36.80 -26.46
CA LYS A 147 -2.98 -36.46 -25.07
C LYS A 147 -1.50 -36.56 -24.78
N ILE A 148 -0.99 -35.62 -24.00
CA ILE A 148 0.41 -35.53 -23.61
C ILE A 148 0.47 -35.58 -22.08
N ALA A 149 1.21 -36.55 -21.56
CA ALA A 149 1.36 -36.79 -20.14
C ALA A 149 2.79 -36.50 -19.66
N PHE A 150 2.93 -35.76 -18.58
CA PHE A 150 4.23 -35.42 -17.98
C PHE A 150 4.14 -35.25 -16.45
N ASN A 151 5.23 -35.55 -15.75
CA ASN A 151 5.30 -35.45 -14.29
C ASN A 151 5.51 -34.00 -13.84
N VAL A 152 4.63 -33.48 -12.99
CA VAL A 152 4.62 -32.07 -12.57
C VAL A 152 5.17 -31.83 -11.16
N ASN A 153 5.65 -32.85 -10.45
CA ASN A 153 6.13 -32.67 -9.08
C ASN A 153 7.31 -31.70 -9.02
N LYS A 154 8.29 -31.82 -9.91
CA LYS A 154 9.46 -30.91 -9.93
C LYS A 154 9.08 -29.48 -10.28
N LEU A 155 8.01 -29.27 -11.05
CA LEU A 155 7.49 -27.95 -11.35
C LEU A 155 6.99 -27.29 -10.07
N PHE A 156 6.07 -27.94 -9.36
CA PHE A 156 5.44 -27.41 -8.16
C PHE A 156 6.34 -27.41 -6.92
N LEU A 157 7.25 -28.37 -6.77
CA LEU A 157 8.19 -28.43 -5.64
C LEU A 157 9.46 -27.59 -5.88
N SER A 158 9.38 -26.62 -6.79
CA SER A 158 10.44 -25.65 -7.08
C SER A 158 9.87 -24.22 -7.05
N GLU A 159 10.75 -23.22 -7.21
CA GLU A 159 10.35 -21.81 -7.37
C GLU A 159 10.29 -21.37 -8.84
N ALA A 160 10.13 -22.33 -9.78
CA ALA A 160 10.15 -22.06 -11.22
C ALA A 160 8.98 -21.18 -11.69
N LEU A 161 7.76 -21.45 -11.22
CA LEU A 161 6.56 -20.69 -11.60
C LEU A 161 6.47 -19.34 -10.86
N HIS A 162 6.81 -19.35 -9.57
CA HIS A 162 6.79 -18.18 -8.70
C HIS A 162 7.92 -18.25 -7.67
N LYS A 163 8.58 -17.11 -7.46
CA LYS A 163 9.58 -16.96 -6.41
C LYS A 163 8.90 -16.79 -5.05
N VAL A 164 8.80 -17.88 -4.30
CA VAL A 164 8.16 -17.89 -2.98
C VAL A 164 9.03 -17.12 -1.98
N SER A 165 10.33 -17.40 -1.92
CA SER A 165 11.25 -16.73 -1.00
C SER A 165 11.42 -15.23 -1.30
N PRO A 166 11.45 -14.33 -0.28
CA PRO A 166 11.59 -12.90 -0.51
C PRO A 166 12.87 -12.50 -1.24
N THR A 167 12.73 -11.61 -2.24
CA THR A 167 13.86 -10.99 -2.94
C THR A 167 14.41 -9.82 -2.15
N PRO A 168 15.71 -9.79 -1.80
CA PRO A 168 16.31 -8.66 -1.09
C PRO A 168 16.31 -7.38 -1.93
N ASN A 169 15.85 -6.25 -1.38
CA ASN A 169 16.03 -4.94 -1.99
C ASN A 169 17.47 -4.42 -1.73
N PRO A 170 18.30 -4.18 -2.76
CA PRO A 170 19.67 -3.69 -2.59
C PRO A 170 19.76 -2.31 -1.92
N ALA A 171 18.72 -1.47 -2.03
CA ALA A 171 18.67 -0.14 -1.43
C ALA A 171 18.26 -0.17 0.05
N ASP A 172 17.81 -1.32 0.58
CA ASP A 172 17.42 -1.44 1.97
C ASP A 172 18.63 -1.55 2.90
N LYS A 173 18.95 -0.43 3.57
CA LYS A 173 20.03 -0.33 4.56
C LYS A 173 19.85 -1.28 5.75
N ASN A 174 18.63 -1.77 5.99
CA ASN A 174 18.31 -2.72 7.05
C ASN A 174 18.19 -4.18 6.56
N ALA A 175 18.46 -4.49 5.29
CA ALA A 175 18.33 -5.84 4.74
C ALA A 175 19.10 -6.90 5.55
N LYS A 176 20.25 -6.54 6.14
CA LYS A 176 21.04 -7.45 7.00
C LYS A 176 20.35 -7.82 8.31
N LYS A 177 19.40 -7.00 8.78
CA LYS A 177 18.64 -7.19 10.02
C LYS A 177 17.30 -7.90 9.80
N ARG A 178 16.90 -8.17 8.55
CA ARG A 178 15.66 -8.89 8.25
C ARG A 178 15.80 -10.39 8.47
N PHE A 179 14.69 -11.04 8.82
CA PHE A 179 14.57 -12.49 8.87
C PHE A 179 14.81 -13.11 7.49
N LYS A 180 15.44 -14.29 7.45
CA LYS A 180 15.78 -14.99 6.20
C LYS A 180 15.36 -16.45 6.30
N VAL A 181 14.47 -16.86 5.39
CA VAL A 181 13.93 -18.23 5.32
C VAL A 181 14.96 -19.29 4.95
N GLY A 182 16.01 -18.91 4.20
CA GLY A 182 17.06 -19.83 3.75
C GLY A 182 16.78 -20.43 2.37
N LYS A 183 17.17 -21.70 2.16
CA LYS A 183 17.02 -22.40 0.88
C LYS A 183 15.78 -23.28 0.88
N LEU A 184 15.11 -23.40 -0.26
CA LEU A 184 14.02 -24.36 -0.43
C LEU A 184 14.53 -25.80 -0.22
N ASP A 185 13.79 -26.59 0.54
CA ASP A 185 14.01 -28.02 0.78
C ASP A 185 12.88 -28.80 0.08
N ASP A 186 13.15 -29.23 -1.15
CA ASP A 186 12.20 -29.93 -2.03
C ASP A 186 11.73 -31.26 -1.43
N LYS A 187 12.59 -31.95 -0.68
CA LYS A 187 12.29 -33.23 -0.01
C LYS A 187 11.31 -33.08 1.16
N LYS A 188 11.30 -31.92 1.82
CA LYS A 188 10.34 -31.61 2.90
C LYS A 188 9.09 -30.92 2.40
N SER A 189 9.16 -30.31 1.22
CA SER A 189 8.05 -29.66 0.55
C SER A 189 7.12 -30.70 -0.07
N ARG A 190 5.83 -30.36 -0.24
CA ARG A 190 4.82 -31.30 -0.76
C ARG A 190 3.62 -30.59 -1.34
N ILE A 191 3.02 -31.19 -2.36
CA ILE A 191 1.68 -30.79 -2.84
C ILE A 191 0.67 -31.32 -1.82
N ILE A 192 -0.17 -30.45 -1.28
CA ILE A 192 -1.13 -30.79 -0.21
C ILE A 192 -2.56 -30.91 -0.69
N LYS A 193 -2.94 -30.18 -1.75
CA LYS A 193 -4.29 -30.23 -2.35
C LYS A 193 -4.25 -29.92 -3.84
N GLN A 194 -5.15 -30.56 -4.58
CA GLN A 194 -5.46 -30.32 -5.97
C GLN A 194 -6.96 -30.02 -6.03
N ARG A 195 -7.33 -28.88 -6.59
CA ARG A 195 -8.73 -28.46 -6.69
C ARG A 195 -9.00 -28.15 -8.15
N PRO A 196 -9.48 -29.14 -8.92
CA PRO A 196 -9.86 -28.90 -10.28
C PRO A 196 -11.26 -28.27 -10.33
N TYR A 197 -11.42 -27.30 -11.22
CA TYR A 197 -12.69 -26.65 -11.50
C TYR A 197 -12.90 -26.62 -13.03
N PRO A 198 -14.11 -26.28 -13.52
CA PRO A 198 -14.39 -26.25 -14.96
C PRO A 198 -13.46 -25.34 -15.77
N ASN A 199 -13.04 -24.21 -15.19
CA ASN A 199 -12.29 -23.14 -15.86
C ASN A 199 -10.92 -22.85 -15.22
N ASN A 200 -10.58 -23.50 -14.11
CA ASN A 200 -9.28 -23.35 -13.46
C ASN A 200 -8.81 -24.64 -12.78
N LEU A 201 -7.50 -24.73 -12.56
CA LEU A 201 -6.89 -25.73 -11.70
C LEU A 201 -6.08 -25.02 -10.63
N ASP A 202 -6.35 -25.36 -9.37
CA ASP A 202 -5.58 -24.86 -8.23
C ASP A 202 -4.77 -25.98 -7.60
N VAL A 203 -3.46 -25.75 -7.44
CA VAL A 203 -2.53 -26.66 -6.79
C VAL A 203 -1.93 -25.97 -5.57
N VAL A 204 -2.23 -26.49 -4.38
CA VAL A 204 -1.71 -25.94 -3.12
C VAL A 204 -0.46 -26.71 -2.71
N VAL A 205 0.62 -25.98 -2.48
CA VAL A 205 1.94 -26.50 -2.13
C VAL A 205 2.35 -25.97 -0.76
N ASP A 206 2.84 -26.88 0.08
CA ASP A 206 3.53 -26.57 1.33
C ASP A 206 5.04 -26.54 1.06
N TYR A 207 5.59 -25.33 0.95
CA TYR A 207 7.01 -25.07 0.71
C TYR A 207 7.75 -24.98 2.03
N VAL A 208 8.79 -25.80 2.20
CA VAL A 208 9.65 -25.80 3.38
C VAL A 208 11.01 -25.20 3.04
N PHE A 209 11.39 -24.15 3.76
CA PHE A 209 12.69 -23.51 3.65
C PHE A 209 13.56 -23.83 4.87
N THR A 210 14.84 -24.07 4.64
CA THR A 210 15.81 -24.39 5.70
C THR A 210 16.95 -23.38 5.77
N ASN A 211 17.29 -22.98 6.99
CA ASN A 211 18.40 -22.10 7.31
C ASN A 211 19.16 -22.68 8.51
N ALA A 212 20.27 -23.37 8.27
CA ALA A 212 20.98 -24.08 9.34
C ALA A 212 21.46 -23.16 10.49
N SER A 213 21.78 -21.90 10.17
CA SER A 213 22.38 -20.93 11.10
C SER A 213 21.74 -19.55 10.94
N PRO A 214 20.47 -19.35 11.38
CA PRO A 214 19.78 -18.08 11.21
C PRO A 214 20.37 -17.01 12.14
N THR A 215 20.75 -15.86 11.59
CA THR A 215 21.27 -14.71 12.35
C THR A 215 20.17 -13.86 12.97
N VAL A 216 18.96 -13.94 12.41
CA VAL A 216 17.75 -13.27 12.89
C VAL A 216 16.71 -14.36 13.09
N ARG A 217 16.07 -14.40 14.27
CA ARG A 217 15.13 -15.47 14.64
C ARG A 217 13.68 -15.23 14.20
N GLY A 218 13.35 -14.02 13.74
CA GLY A 218 11.97 -13.63 13.43
C GLY A 218 11.16 -13.36 14.69
N SER A 219 9.85 -13.16 14.52
CA SER A 219 8.89 -13.00 15.62
C SER A 219 8.56 -14.32 16.31
N ASN A 220 7.77 -14.26 17.39
CA ASN A 220 7.23 -15.44 18.07
C ASN A 220 6.23 -16.25 17.21
N ALA A 221 5.86 -15.77 16.01
CA ALA A 221 5.12 -16.57 15.05
C ALA A 221 6.02 -17.62 14.36
N VAL A 222 7.34 -17.43 14.37
CA VAL A 222 8.32 -18.39 13.85
C VAL A 222 8.73 -19.35 14.95
N SER A 223 8.24 -20.59 14.89
CA SER A 223 8.49 -21.61 15.93
C SER A 223 9.95 -22.07 16.00
N ASP A 224 10.58 -22.32 14.84
CA ASP A 224 12.01 -22.59 14.72
C ASP A 224 12.57 -21.85 13.49
N PRO A 225 13.45 -20.85 13.66
CA PRO A 225 13.98 -20.07 12.55
C PRO A 225 14.85 -20.88 11.57
N ARG A 226 15.16 -22.14 11.89
CA ARG A 226 15.91 -23.04 11.02
C ARG A 226 15.05 -23.74 9.97
N SER A 227 13.74 -23.77 10.14
CA SER A 227 12.80 -24.45 9.24
C SER A 227 11.46 -23.72 9.21
N VAL A 228 11.13 -23.11 8.07
CA VAL A 228 9.89 -22.34 7.89
C VAL A 228 9.05 -22.96 6.78
N SER A 229 7.76 -23.15 7.03
CA SER A 229 6.78 -23.65 6.04
C SER A 229 5.88 -22.50 5.57
N LEU A 230 5.60 -22.48 4.27
CA LEU A 230 4.77 -21.48 3.59
C LEU A 230 3.80 -22.21 2.64
N LYS A 231 2.50 -21.93 2.73
CA LYS A 231 1.48 -22.54 1.86
C LYS A 231 1.09 -21.58 0.75
N VAL A 232 1.33 -21.99 -0.49
CA VAL A 232 1.06 -21.18 -1.69
C VAL A 232 0.17 -21.98 -2.63
N GLN A 233 -0.84 -21.32 -3.20
CA GLN A 233 -1.68 -21.87 -4.25
C GLN A 233 -1.18 -21.36 -5.61
N HIS A 234 -1.06 -22.29 -6.56
CA HIS A 234 -0.79 -22.05 -7.96
C HIS A 234 -2.07 -22.30 -8.76
N SER A 235 -2.63 -21.24 -9.31
CA SER A 235 -3.87 -21.28 -10.10
C SER A 235 -3.55 -21.13 -11.58
N PHE A 236 -4.12 -22.00 -12.40
CA PHE A 236 -4.10 -21.92 -13.86
C PHE A 236 -5.52 -21.67 -14.33
N VAL A 237 -5.79 -20.46 -14.81
CA VAL A 237 -7.15 -19.99 -15.15
C VAL A 237 -7.26 -19.82 -16.66
N SER A 238 -8.29 -20.42 -17.25
CA SER A 238 -8.62 -20.20 -18.66
C SER A 238 -9.05 -18.75 -18.88
N LEU A 239 -8.63 -18.17 -20.01
CA LEU A 239 -9.11 -16.85 -20.41
C LEU A 239 -10.59 -16.95 -20.81
N PRO A 240 -11.45 -16.02 -20.36
CA PRO A 240 -12.85 -15.97 -20.80
C PRO A 240 -12.95 -15.84 -22.32
N ASN A 241 -13.86 -16.60 -22.93
CA ASN A 241 -14.28 -16.41 -24.31
C ASN A 241 -15.64 -15.70 -24.30
N ASN A 242 -15.60 -14.36 -24.23
CA ASN A 242 -16.77 -13.50 -24.18
C ASN A 242 -16.61 -12.31 -25.12
N ASN A 243 -17.62 -11.43 -25.15
CA ASN A 243 -17.64 -10.19 -25.92
C ASN A 243 -17.20 -8.98 -25.08
N TYR A 244 -16.39 -9.18 -24.03
CA TYR A 244 -15.95 -8.10 -23.15
C TYR A 244 -15.15 -7.05 -23.94
N ALA A 245 -15.57 -5.80 -23.84
CA ALA A 245 -14.88 -4.66 -24.44
C ALA A 245 -14.04 -3.92 -23.38
N PRO A 246 -12.71 -3.85 -23.54
CA PRO A 246 -11.86 -3.05 -22.66
C PRO A 246 -12.26 -1.57 -22.65
N ARG A 247 -12.10 -0.91 -21.50
CA ARG A 247 -12.29 0.53 -21.34
C ARG A 247 -10.91 1.17 -21.20
N MET A 248 -10.63 2.22 -21.98
CA MET A 248 -9.34 2.91 -21.93
C MET A 248 -9.11 3.58 -20.59
N ASP A 249 -7.86 3.62 -20.16
CA ASP A 249 -7.42 4.43 -19.03
C ASP A 249 -7.44 5.93 -19.36
N ASP A 250 -7.58 6.77 -18.33
CA ASP A 250 -7.39 8.22 -18.44
C ASP A 250 -6.81 8.75 -17.13
N ALA A 251 -5.72 9.52 -17.22
CA ALA A 251 -4.99 10.01 -16.06
C ALA A 251 -5.85 10.83 -15.07
N ARG A 252 -7.00 11.38 -15.50
CA ARG A 252 -7.93 12.15 -14.66
C ARG A 252 -8.75 11.28 -13.69
N ILE A 253 -8.85 9.96 -13.92
CA ILE A 253 -9.65 9.04 -13.11
C ILE A 253 -8.78 7.88 -12.64
N GLY A 254 -8.84 7.53 -11.35
CA GLY A 254 -7.99 6.50 -10.76
C GLY A 254 -8.55 5.10 -10.87
N TYR A 255 -8.10 4.36 -11.88
CA TYR A 255 -8.30 2.91 -11.98
C TYR A 255 -6.97 2.14 -11.95
N PHE A 256 -6.97 0.92 -11.41
CA PHE A 256 -5.91 -0.04 -11.69
C PHE A 256 -5.95 -0.40 -13.17
N THR A 257 -4.78 -0.51 -13.80
CA THR A 257 -4.69 -0.69 -15.25
C THR A 257 -3.88 -1.91 -15.67
N ASN A 258 -4.07 -2.33 -16.92
CA ASN A 258 -3.08 -3.08 -17.68
C ASN A 258 -2.49 -2.13 -18.73
N GLN A 259 -1.17 -2.08 -18.80
CA GLN A 259 -0.46 -1.17 -19.68
C GLN A 259 -0.17 -1.78 -21.03
N PHE A 260 -0.34 -1.00 -22.10
CA PHE A 260 -0.08 -1.41 -23.46
C PHE A 260 0.60 -0.32 -24.28
N ASP A 261 1.67 -0.68 -24.97
CA ASP A 261 2.41 0.21 -25.87
C ASP A 261 2.10 -0.18 -27.33
N GLN A 262 1.52 0.74 -28.12
CA GLN A 262 1.28 0.52 -29.55
C GLN A 262 2.54 0.82 -30.36
N MET A 263 3.30 -0.23 -30.67
CA MET A 263 4.64 -0.17 -31.28
C MET A 263 4.64 0.29 -32.74
N THR A 264 3.47 0.38 -33.36
CA THR A 264 3.30 0.84 -34.75
C THR A 264 2.74 2.25 -34.88
N SER A 265 2.40 2.91 -33.75
CA SER A 265 1.93 4.30 -33.78
C SER A 265 3.10 5.28 -33.89
N THR A 266 2.86 6.41 -34.55
CA THR A 266 3.78 7.56 -34.63
C THR A 266 3.50 8.62 -33.56
N ASP A 267 2.54 8.37 -32.66
CA ASP A 267 2.17 9.31 -31.60
C ASP A 267 3.26 9.40 -30.52
N TRP A 268 3.33 10.56 -29.87
CA TRP A 268 4.27 10.87 -28.78
C TRP A 268 4.03 10.02 -27.53
N ALA A 269 2.79 9.60 -27.30
CA ALA A 269 2.35 8.77 -26.19
C ALA A 269 1.39 7.69 -26.72
N PRO A 270 1.90 6.64 -27.38
CA PRO A 270 1.09 5.62 -28.04
C PRO A 270 0.55 4.57 -27.05
N TYR A 271 0.14 5.04 -25.87
CA TYR A 271 -0.38 4.20 -24.80
C TYR A 271 -1.81 3.77 -25.14
N GLN A 272 -2.09 2.49 -24.95
CA GLN A 272 -3.42 1.90 -25.08
C GLN A 272 -3.80 1.18 -23.79
N ASP A 273 -3.42 1.78 -22.67
CA ASP A 273 -3.69 1.28 -21.32
C ASP A 273 -5.20 1.15 -21.12
N VAL A 274 -5.61 0.09 -20.41
CA VAL A 274 -7.02 -0.20 -20.15
C VAL A 274 -7.23 -0.35 -18.65
N ILE A 275 -8.39 0.08 -18.18
CA ILE A 275 -8.77 -0.07 -16.77
C ILE A 275 -9.16 -1.51 -16.46
N LYS A 276 -8.95 -1.91 -15.20
CA LYS A 276 -9.45 -3.17 -14.65
C LYS A 276 -10.88 -2.99 -14.17
N ARG A 277 -11.82 -3.78 -14.70
CA ARG A 277 -13.23 -3.73 -14.30
C ARG A 277 -13.95 -5.05 -14.56
N TRP A 278 -15.10 -5.25 -13.92
CA TRP A 278 -15.96 -6.41 -14.18
C TRP A 278 -16.69 -6.31 -15.52
N ASP A 279 -16.96 -7.44 -16.15
CA ASP A 279 -17.89 -7.53 -17.28
C ASP A 279 -19.34 -7.41 -16.81
N LEU A 280 -19.88 -6.19 -16.81
CA LEU A 280 -21.28 -5.91 -16.51
C LEU A 280 -22.05 -5.54 -17.78
N GLN A 281 -22.97 -6.42 -18.17
CA GLN A 281 -23.86 -6.24 -19.32
C GLN A 281 -25.31 -6.16 -18.83
N LYS A 282 -26.10 -5.23 -19.38
CA LYS A 282 -27.52 -5.12 -19.02
C LYS A 282 -28.30 -6.32 -19.57
N LYS A 283 -29.24 -6.86 -18.79
CA LYS A 283 -30.25 -7.80 -19.29
C LYS A 283 -31.11 -7.17 -20.39
N ASP A 284 -31.54 -5.92 -20.18
CA ASP A 284 -32.19 -5.09 -21.20
C ASP A 284 -31.27 -3.93 -21.60
N ALA A 285 -30.63 -4.08 -22.76
CA ALA A 285 -29.68 -3.10 -23.29
C ALA A 285 -30.33 -1.73 -23.62
N GLY A 286 -31.64 -1.69 -23.90
CA GLY A 286 -32.36 -0.47 -24.26
C GLY A 286 -32.90 0.30 -23.05
N ALA A 287 -33.01 -0.35 -21.89
CA ALA A 287 -33.50 0.30 -20.67
C ALA A 287 -32.46 1.29 -20.11
N ALA A 288 -32.93 2.46 -19.66
CA ALA A 288 -32.09 3.41 -18.92
C ALA A 288 -31.45 2.75 -17.69
N LEU A 289 -32.21 1.88 -17.03
CA LEU A 289 -31.82 1.20 -15.81
C LEU A 289 -32.26 -0.29 -15.88
N SER A 290 -31.31 -1.22 -15.81
CA SER A 290 -31.53 -2.69 -15.95
C SER A 290 -30.72 -3.46 -14.92
N GLU A 291 -31.18 -4.64 -14.53
CA GLU A 291 -30.31 -5.60 -13.85
C GLU A 291 -29.18 -6.09 -14.79
N PRO A 292 -28.01 -6.47 -14.25
CA PRO A 292 -26.95 -7.08 -15.03
C PRO A 292 -27.28 -8.54 -15.38
N VAL A 293 -26.76 -9.04 -16.51
CA VAL A 293 -26.84 -10.46 -16.88
C VAL A 293 -26.16 -11.32 -15.82
N LYS A 294 -24.97 -10.91 -15.36
CA LYS A 294 -24.23 -11.52 -14.27
C LYS A 294 -23.92 -10.45 -13.20
N PRO A 295 -24.59 -10.45 -12.04
CA PRO A 295 -24.24 -9.54 -10.95
C PRO A 295 -22.90 -9.90 -10.32
N ILE A 296 -22.19 -8.90 -9.78
CA ILE A 296 -20.99 -9.10 -8.96
C ILE A 296 -21.43 -9.66 -7.62
N THR A 297 -21.37 -10.97 -7.47
CA THR A 297 -21.79 -11.66 -6.25
C THR A 297 -20.62 -11.80 -5.29
N TRP A 298 -20.80 -11.31 -4.06
CA TRP A 298 -19.90 -11.44 -2.93
C TRP A 298 -20.40 -12.49 -1.94
N TRP A 299 -19.50 -13.31 -1.40
CA TRP A 299 -19.79 -14.31 -0.38
C TRP A 299 -19.10 -13.95 0.92
N ILE A 300 -19.86 -13.76 1.98
CA ILE A 300 -19.31 -13.62 3.33
C ILE A 300 -18.89 -15.02 3.80
N GLU A 301 -17.60 -15.21 4.04
CA GLU A 301 -17.02 -16.47 4.54
C GLU A 301 -17.65 -16.81 5.90
N ASN A 302 -17.92 -18.10 6.13
CA ASN A 302 -18.57 -18.58 7.35
C ASN A 302 -17.73 -18.35 8.63
N THR A 303 -16.45 -18.01 8.51
CA THR A 303 -15.58 -17.58 9.62
C THR A 303 -15.90 -16.17 10.14
N THR A 304 -16.61 -15.37 9.34
CA THR A 304 -16.93 -13.98 9.68
C THR A 304 -17.85 -13.92 10.89
N PRO A 305 -17.53 -13.11 11.93
CA PRO A 305 -18.36 -12.99 13.12
C PRO A 305 -19.80 -12.58 12.78
N VAL A 306 -20.77 -13.31 13.33
CA VAL A 306 -22.19 -13.21 12.96
C VAL A 306 -22.73 -11.80 13.16
N GLU A 307 -22.31 -11.12 14.23
CA GLU A 307 -22.79 -9.79 14.59
C GLU A 307 -22.40 -8.67 13.60
N TRP A 308 -21.44 -8.93 12.70
CA TRP A 308 -20.96 -7.95 11.71
C TRP A 308 -21.39 -8.27 10.28
N ARG A 309 -21.98 -9.45 10.01
CA ARG A 309 -22.34 -9.88 8.65
C ARG A 309 -23.32 -8.92 7.97
N ASP A 310 -24.31 -8.41 8.72
CA ASP A 310 -25.29 -7.46 8.18
C ASP A 310 -24.63 -6.12 7.82
N THR A 311 -23.75 -5.60 8.68
CA THR A 311 -22.99 -4.36 8.41
C THR A 311 -22.13 -4.49 7.15
N ILE A 312 -21.45 -5.63 6.98
CA ILE A 312 -20.62 -5.91 5.80
C ILE A 312 -21.51 -6.00 4.55
N ARG A 313 -22.61 -6.76 4.63
CA ARG A 313 -23.57 -6.89 3.52
C ARG A 313 -24.08 -5.54 3.08
N ASP A 314 -24.57 -4.73 4.01
CA ASP A 314 -25.18 -3.43 3.69
C ASP A 314 -24.14 -2.45 3.12
N ALA A 315 -22.89 -2.49 3.62
CA ALA A 315 -21.80 -1.69 3.07
C ALA A 315 -21.48 -2.06 1.61
N VAL A 316 -21.38 -3.35 1.28
CA VAL A 316 -21.20 -3.81 -0.12
C VAL A 316 -22.37 -3.36 -0.99
N LEU A 317 -23.61 -3.59 -0.54
CA LEU A 317 -24.81 -3.24 -1.30
C LEU A 317 -24.98 -1.74 -1.50
N THR A 318 -24.38 -0.89 -0.66
CA THR A 318 -24.43 0.56 -0.81
C THR A 318 -23.80 1.03 -2.13
N TRP A 319 -22.82 0.31 -2.69
CA TRP A 319 -22.27 0.62 -4.02
C TRP A 319 -23.32 0.58 -5.14
N ASN A 320 -24.44 -0.12 -4.96
CA ASN A 320 -25.51 -0.12 -5.95
C ASN A 320 -26.05 1.29 -6.23
N THR A 321 -25.96 2.25 -5.31
CA THR A 321 -26.38 3.64 -5.57
C THR A 321 -25.54 4.31 -6.67
N SER A 322 -24.26 3.98 -6.75
CA SER A 322 -23.37 4.49 -7.81
C SER A 322 -23.59 3.74 -9.13
N PHE A 323 -23.86 2.43 -9.07
CA PHE A 323 -24.21 1.63 -10.25
C PHE A 323 -25.56 1.99 -10.86
N GLU A 324 -26.54 2.40 -10.05
CA GLU A 324 -27.82 2.92 -10.54
C GLU A 324 -27.62 4.15 -11.44
N LYS A 325 -26.69 5.04 -11.07
CA LYS A 325 -26.30 6.20 -11.88
C LYS A 325 -25.57 5.79 -13.17
N ALA A 326 -24.86 4.66 -13.16
CA ALA A 326 -24.26 4.05 -14.36
C ALA A 326 -25.27 3.22 -15.19
N GLY A 327 -26.52 3.08 -14.74
CA GLY A 327 -27.60 2.40 -15.43
C GLY A 327 -27.87 0.96 -14.99
N PHE A 328 -27.30 0.49 -13.87
CA PHE A 328 -27.51 -0.86 -13.36
C PHE A 328 -28.29 -0.89 -12.04
N LYS A 329 -29.32 -1.73 -11.95
CA LYS A 329 -29.94 -2.12 -10.65
C LYS A 329 -29.29 -3.39 -10.16
N ASN A 330 -29.10 -3.50 -8.84
CA ASN A 330 -28.60 -4.74 -8.22
C ASN A 330 -27.30 -5.25 -8.90
N ALA A 331 -26.37 -4.33 -9.19
CA ALA A 331 -25.09 -4.67 -9.79
C ALA A 331 -24.26 -5.57 -8.87
N LEU A 332 -24.33 -5.30 -7.56
CA LEU A 332 -23.72 -6.10 -6.51
C LEU A 332 -24.78 -6.90 -5.75
N GLU A 333 -24.46 -8.16 -5.48
CA GLU A 333 -25.22 -9.06 -4.60
C GLU A 333 -24.30 -9.58 -3.49
N VAL A 334 -24.90 -9.91 -2.34
CA VAL A 334 -24.17 -10.49 -1.21
C VAL A 334 -24.89 -11.73 -0.71
N LYS A 335 -24.13 -12.80 -0.51
CA LYS A 335 -24.56 -14.09 0.03
C LYS A 335 -23.67 -14.46 1.22
N VAL A 336 -24.08 -15.44 1.99
CA VAL A 336 -23.26 -16.03 3.07
C VAL A 336 -22.89 -17.44 2.63
N GLN A 337 -21.61 -17.78 2.77
CA GLN A 337 -21.13 -19.13 2.49
C GLN A 337 -21.82 -20.13 3.44
N PRO A 338 -22.48 -21.17 2.92
CA PRO A 338 -23.03 -22.24 3.75
C PRO A 338 -21.92 -22.99 4.52
N ASP A 339 -22.25 -23.51 5.71
CA ASP A 339 -21.30 -24.30 6.50
C ASP A 339 -20.93 -25.65 5.85
N ASP A 340 -21.77 -26.13 4.93
CA ASP A 340 -21.62 -27.36 4.14
C ASP A 340 -21.14 -27.11 2.70
N ALA A 341 -20.64 -25.91 2.40
CA ALA A 341 -20.06 -25.59 1.09
C ALA A 341 -18.90 -26.53 0.73
N ASP A 342 -18.90 -27.04 -0.49
CA ASP A 342 -17.86 -27.91 -1.06
C ASP A 342 -16.71 -27.12 -1.73
N TRP A 343 -16.84 -25.80 -1.81
CA TRP A 343 -15.84 -24.85 -2.33
C TRP A 343 -15.16 -24.05 -1.20
N ASP A 344 -13.99 -23.50 -1.49
CA ASP A 344 -13.16 -22.72 -0.55
C ASP A 344 -12.93 -21.31 -1.07
N ALA A 345 -12.57 -20.37 -0.20
CA ALA A 345 -12.29 -18.98 -0.55
C ALA A 345 -11.11 -18.80 -1.52
N GLY A 346 -10.32 -19.84 -1.77
CA GLY A 346 -9.29 -19.85 -2.80
C GLY A 346 -9.78 -20.14 -4.22
N ASP A 347 -11.07 -20.48 -4.40
CA ASP A 347 -11.67 -20.71 -5.72
C ASP A 347 -11.99 -19.38 -6.40
N ILE A 348 -11.40 -19.14 -7.58
CA ILE A 348 -11.57 -17.91 -8.35
C ILE A 348 -13.02 -17.67 -8.82
N ASN A 349 -13.86 -18.70 -8.81
CA ASN A 349 -15.27 -18.60 -9.19
C ASN A 349 -16.14 -17.89 -8.13
N TYR A 350 -15.63 -17.70 -6.91
CA TYR A 350 -16.33 -17.06 -5.81
C TYR A 350 -15.56 -15.83 -5.34
N ASN A 351 -16.21 -14.66 -5.36
CA ASN A 351 -15.64 -13.48 -4.69
C ASN A 351 -15.95 -13.57 -3.21
N VAL A 352 -14.93 -13.59 -2.35
CA VAL A 352 -15.11 -13.87 -0.92
C VAL A 352 -14.66 -12.70 -0.05
N LEU A 353 -15.50 -12.32 0.91
CA LEU A 353 -15.17 -11.47 2.06
C LEU A 353 -14.88 -12.36 3.25
N ARG A 354 -13.65 -12.32 3.75
CA ARG A 354 -13.19 -13.21 4.84
C ARG A 354 -12.47 -12.48 5.94
N TRP A 355 -12.40 -13.14 7.09
CA TRP A 355 -11.88 -12.59 8.32
C TRP A 355 -10.72 -13.42 8.85
N THR A 356 -9.62 -12.78 9.23
CA THR A 356 -8.49 -13.44 9.91
C THR A 356 -8.05 -12.69 11.17
N SER A 357 -7.23 -13.32 11.99
CA SER A 357 -6.66 -12.73 13.21
C SER A 357 -5.20 -13.13 13.34
N SER A 358 -4.33 -12.35 12.71
CA SER A 358 -2.89 -12.67 12.65
C SER A 358 -2.12 -12.21 13.91
N PRO A 359 -1.01 -12.89 14.28
CA PRO A 359 -0.14 -12.44 15.38
C PRO A 359 0.54 -11.09 15.12
N LYS A 360 0.91 -10.83 13.85
CA LYS A 360 1.47 -9.57 13.37
C LYS A 360 0.78 -9.22 12.04
N PRO A 361 -0.44 -8.66 12.10
CA PRO A 361 -1.20 -8.35 10.89
C PRO A 361 -0.46 -7.29 10.05
N PRO A 362 -0.41 -7.41 8.71
CA PRO A 362 0.25 -6.42 7.86
C PRO A 362 -0.67 -5.29 7.37
N PHE A 363 -1.99 -5.44 7.54
CA PHE A 363 -3.04 -4.49 7.16
C PHE A 363 -4.25 -4.59 8.11
N GLY A 364 -5.22 -3.68 7.95
CA GLY A 364 -6.55 -3.80 8.56
C GLY A 364 -7.62 -4.32 7.59
N GLY A 365 -7.47 -4.04 6.30
CA GLY A 365 -8.24 -4.59 5.17
C GLY A 365 -7.34 -4.75 3.94
N TYR A 366 -7.68 -5.67 3.05
CA TYR A 366 -6.96 -5.94 1.81
C TYR A 366 -7.89 -6.53 0.75
N GLY A 367 -8.22 -5.77 -0.30
CA GLY A 367 -9.12 -6.15 -1.39
C GLY A 367 -8.48 -6.20 -2.78
N PRO A 368 -7.58 -7.17 -3.07
CA PRO A 368 -7.03 -7.37 -4.41
C PRO A 368 -8.03 -7.93 -5.43
N ALA A 369 -7.74 -7.74 -6.71
CA ALA A 369 -8.47 -8.33 -7.83
C ALA A 369 -7.53 -8.95 -8.87
N LEU A 370 -7.86 -10.17 -9.33
CA LEU A 370 -7.21 -10.82 -10.45
C LEU A 370 -7.90 -10.38 -11.74
N ALA A 371 -7.14 -9.88 -12.71
CA ALA A 371 -7.68 -9.44 -13.99
C ALA A 371 -6.99 -10.17 -15.15
N ASN A 372 -7.74 -10.36 -16.23
CA ASN A 372 -7.25 -10.83 -17.51
C ASN A 372 -6.14 -9.87 -18.00
N PRO A 373 -4.88 -10.34 -18.16
CA PRO A 373 -3.76 -9.49 -18.57
C PRO A 373 -3.91 -8.87 -19.97
N LEU A 374 -4.78 -9.42 -20.82
CA LEU A 374 -4.98 -8.98 -22.21
C LEU A 374 -6.07 -7.91 -22.35
N THR A 375 -7.08 -7.94 -21.47
CA THR A 375 -8.29 -7.11 -21.63
C THR A 375 -8.59 -6.20 -20.44
N GLY A 376 -8.04 -6.49 -19.25
CA GLY A 376 -8.41 -5.81 -18.00
C GLY A 376 -9.71 -6.32 -17.37
N GLU A 377 -10.37 -7.34 -17.93
CA GLU A 377 -11.55 -7.94 -17.31
C GLU A 377 -11.18 -8.55 -15.94
N ILE A 378 -11.84 -8.14 -14.87
CA ILE A 378 -11.66 -8.75 -13.54
C ILE A 378 -12.29 -10.14 -13.56
N LEU A 379 -11.50 -11.15 -13.18
CA LEU A 379 -11.87 -12.58 -13.19
C LEU A 379 -12.34 -13.07 -11.82
N GLY A 380 -11.77 -12.52 -10.75
CA GLY A 380 -12.07 -12.89 -9.38
C GLY A 380 -11.40 -11.95 -8.39
N SER A 381 -11.94 -11.86 -7.19
CA SER A 381 -11.44 -10.96 -6.15
C SER A 381 -11.68 -11.54 -4.76
N ASP A 382 -10.86 -11.13 -3.81
CA ASP A 382 -10.90 -11.64 -2.45
C ASP A 382 -10.60 -10.50 -1.49
N ILE A 383 -11.47 -10.29 -0.50
CA ILE A 383 -11.29 -9.25 0.51
C ILE A 383 -10.96 -9.92 1.85
N MET A 384 -9.81 -9.55 2.42
CA MET A 384 -9.37 -9.98 3.75
C MET A 384 -9.53 -8.84 4.76
N LEU A 385 -10.20 -9.10 5.87
CA LEU A 385 -10.30 -8.20 7.02
C LEU A 385 -9.59 -8.79 8.25
N GLU A 386 -8.84 -7.96 8.99
CA GLU A 386 -8.07 -8.39 10.17
C GLU A 386 -8.78 -8.03 11.48
N PHE A 387 -8.96 -8.99 12.39
CA PHE A 387 -9.73 -8.81 13.64
C PHE A 387 -9.13 -7.81 14.61
N VAL A 388 -7.83 -7.57 14.47
CA VAL A 388 -7.13 -6.51 15.20
C VAL A 388 -7.79 -5.14 15.03
N PHE A 389 -8.46 -4.88 13.89
CA PHE A 389 -9.25 -3.66 13.65
C PHE A 389 -10.34 -3.48 14.72
N MET A 390 -11.02 -4.58 15.09
CA MET A 390 -12.11 -4.60 16.06
C MET A 390 -11.63 -4.56 17.51
N LYS A 391 -10.33 -4.84 17.74
CA LYS A 391 -9.76 -4.88 19.08
C LYS A 391 -8.98 -3.59 19.33
N ASN A 392 -9.00 -3.10 20.57
CA ASN A 392 -8.15 -2.00 21.03
C ASN A 392 -6.65 -2.42 21.13
N ARG A 393 -6.16 -3.31 20.26
CA ARG A 393 -4.98 -4.17 20.50
C ARG A 393 -3.75 -3.80 19.67
N TRP A 394 -3.80 -2.80 18.78
CA TRP A 394 -2.66 -2.57 17.89
C TRP A 394 -1.48 -1.82 18.56
N ILE A 395 -0.34 -2.53 18.55
CA ILE A 395 1.03 -2.21 18.98
C ILE A 395 1.22 -1.84 20.46
N TYR A 396 1.31 -2.90 21.28
CA TYR A 396 1.81 -2.83 22.66
C TYR A 396 3.34 -2.82 22.78
N ASP A 397 4.09 -3.00 21.69
CA ASP A 397 5.56 -3.19 21.76
C ASP A 397 6.43 -2.11 21.07
N THR A 398 5.86 -1.21 20.24
CA THR A 398 6.68 -0.23 19.46
C THR A 398 6.18 1.22 19.45
N LEU A 399 5.11 1.54 20.20
CA LEU A 399 4.72 2.93 20.43
C LEU A 399 5.53 3.49 21.61
N PHE A 400 6.68 4.06 21.26
CA PHE A 400 7.45 5.09 21.96
C PHE A 400 7.36 5.15 23.49
N THR A 401 8.28 4.46 24.16
CA THR A 401 8.78 4.88 25.49
C THR A 401 10.29 5.08 25.52
N GLN A 402 10.98 4.97 24.37
CA GLN A 402 12.44 5.13 24.27
C GLN A 402 12.90 6.14 23.23
N GLY A 403 12.13 7.22 23.06
CA GLY A 403 12.57 8.53 22.57
C GLY A 403 13.20 8.63 21.17
N THR A 404 13.42 7.54 20.45
CA THR A 404 13.79 7.57 19.04
C THR A 404 13.20 6.33 18.40
N MET A 405 12.56 6.51 17.24
CA MET A 405 11.97 5.49 16.35
C MET A 405 10.49 5.14 16.53
N SER A 406 9.69 5.73 15.65
CA SER A 406 8.68 5.05 14.85
C SER A 406 8.32 6.01 13.69
N HIS A 407 8.06 5.43 12.52
CA HIS A 407 8.06 5.99 11.14
C HIS A 407 9.29 5.64 10.28
N GLY A 408 10.16 4.73 10.72
CA GLY A 408 11.32 4.30 9.94
C GLY A 408 11.33 2.84 9.51
N GLU A 409 10.41 1.99 9.95
CA GLU A 409 10.28 0.66 9.35
C GLU A 409 9.37 0.77 8.14
N THR A 410 10.01 1.04 7.01
CA THR A 410 9.56 0.59 5.70
C THR A 410 9.27 -0.91 5.81
N MET A 411 7.99 -1.23 6.08
CA MET A 411 7.42 -2.45 5.51
C MET A 411 7.76 -2.43 4.02
N SER A 412 8.23 -3.59 3.56
CA SER A 412 8.93 -3.79 2.29
C SER A 412 8.36 -2.96 1.15
N THR A 413 9.24 -2.24 0.47
CA THR A 413 9.03 -1.62 -0.84
C THR A 413 8.63 -2.71 -1.84
N GLY A 414 7.44 -2.64 -2.43
CA GLY A 414 7.06 -3.46 -3.59
C GLY A 414 5.55 -3.58 -3.85
N GLU A 415 4.71 -3.53 -2.82
CA GLU A 415 3.26 -3.78 -2.96
C GLU A 415 2.46 -2.65 -2.28
N LEU A 416 1.38 -2.20 -2.93
CA LEU A 416 0.41 -1.22 -2.43
C LEU A 416 -0.32 -1.82 -1.22
N ASN A 417 0.28 -1.73 -0.03
CA ASN A 417 -0.35 -2.21 1.20
C ASN A 417 -1.41 -1.19 1.67
N CYS A 418 -2.68 -1.61 1.72
CA CYS A 418 -3.75 -0.78 2.27
C CYS A 418 -3.59 -0.66 3.79
N SER A 419 -3.38 0.57 4.29
CA SER A 419 -3.25 0.84 5.73
C SER A 419 -4.49 1.49 6.35
N LEU A 420 -5.57 1.69 5.58
CA LEU A 420 -6.77 2.39 6.04
C LEU A 420 -7.33 1.81 7.34
N GLY A 421 -7.45 0.49 7.44
CA GLY A 421 -7.99 -0.14 8.65
C GLY A 421 -7.17 0.18 9.92
N HIS A 422 -5.87 0.40 9.80
CA HIS A 422 -5.06 0.88 10.93
C HIS A 422 -5.39 2.34 11.30
N GLU A 423 -5.55 3.20 10.30
CA GLU A 423 -5.91 4.60 10.51
C GLU A 423 -7.28 4.67 11.18
N ILE A 424 -8.30 3.96 10.65
CA ILE A 424 -9.63 3.91 11.26
C ILE A 424 -9.55 3.41 12.71
N GLN A 425 -8.75 2.39 13.01
CA GLN A 425 -8.57 1.91 14.38
C GLN A 425 -7.99 2.99 15.32
N GLN A 426 -6.95 3.73 14.89
CA GLN A 426 -6.39 4.82 15.70
C GLN A 426 -7.41 5.93 15.90
N ASN A 427 -8.17 6.24 14.86
CA ASN A 427 -9.23 7.24 14.88
C ASN A 427 -10.40 6.84 15.79
N LEU A 428 -10.77 5.56 15.83
CA LEU A 428 -11.74 5.00 16.78
C LEU A 428 -11.27 5.18 18.23
N MET A 429 -9.97 5.07 18.52
CA MET A 429 -9.44 5.32 19.87
C MET A 429 -9.60 6.77 20.29
N LEU A 430 -9.28 7.72 19.38
CA LEU A 430 -9.51 9.15 19.61
C LEU A 430 -10.99 9.41 19.92
N ALA A 431 -11.86 8.88 19.07
CA ALA A 431 -13.29 9.10 19.15
C ALA A 431 -13.89 8.51 20.44
N LYS A 432 -13.44 7.32 20.88
CA LYS A 432 -13.80 6.73 22.19
C LYS A 432 -13.35 7.60 23.37
N GLY A 433 -12.17 8.22 23.29
CA GLY A 433 -11.70 9.15 24.34
C GLY A 433 -12.58 10.40 24.50
N LEU A 434 -13.40 10.72 23.51
CA LEU A 434 -14.33 11.84 23.50
C LEU A 434 -15.76 11.45 23.86
N ALA A 435 -16.15 10.20 23.61
CA ALA A 435 -17.48 9.69 23.96
C ALA A 435 -17.67 9.61 25.48
N SER A 436 -18.92 9.83 25.95
CA SER A 436 -19.34 9.80 27.36
C SER A 436 -19.30 8.41 28.03
N GLY A 437 -18.74 7.39 27.38
CA GLY A 437 -18.72 6.02 27.88
C GLY A 437 -20.01 5.23 27.59
N ASP A 438 -20.91 5.73 26.72
CA ASP A 438 -22.14 5.04 26.32
C ASP A 438 -21.87 3.92 25.32
N LYS A 439 -22.08 2.66 25.73
CA LYS A 439 -21.85 1.45 24.92
C LYS A 439 -22.59 1.42 23.57
N ILE A 440 -23.73 2.11 23.46
CA ILE A 440 -24.50 2.20 22.21
C ILE A 440 -23.79 3.09 21.18
N ALA A 441 -23.19 4.21 21.62
CA ALA A 441 -22.40 5.08 20.77
C ALA A 441 -21.12 4.38 20.26
N ASP A 442 -20.49 3.57 21.11
CA ASP A 442 -19.32 2.77 20.72
C ASP A 442 -19.62 1.77 19.61
N LYS A 443 -20.78 1.10 19.67
CA LYS A 443 -21.17 0.10 18.66
C LYS A 443 -21.49 0.75 17.32
N GLU A 444 -22.21 1.87 17.31
CA GLU A 444 -22.53 2.60 16.08
C GLU A 444 -21.27 3.16 15.41
N MET A 445 -20.33 3.69 16.19
CA MET A 445 -19.08 4.19 15.66
C MET A 445 -18.19 3.07 15.06
N LEU A 446 -18.15 1.89 15.71
CA LEU A 446 -17.51 0.70 15.14
C LEU A 446 -18.20 0.24 13.86
N ARG A 447 -19.53 0.29 13.81
CA ARG A 447 -20.32 -0.03 12.62
C ARG A 447 -19.95 0.88 11.46
N GLN A 448 -19.91 2.20 11.67
CA GLN A 448 -19.54 3.16 10.64
C GLN A 448 -18.09 3.01 10.17
N GLY A 449 -17.15 2.80 11.11
CA GLY A 449 -15.74 2.52 10.75
C GLY A 449 -15.58 1.24 9.93
N LEU A 450 -16.34 0.18 10.27
CA LEU A 450 -16.38 -1.05 9.47
C LEU A 450 -17.01 -0.82 8.10
N THR A 451 -18.10 -0.03 8.02
CA THR A 451 -18.72 0.36 6.75
C THR A 451 -17.74 1.08 5.84
N GLN A 452 -16.99 2.08 6.36
CA GLN A 452 -15.95 2.77 5.57
C GLN A 452 -14.89 1.81 5.05
N LEU A 453 -14.37 0.92 5.90
CA LEU A 453 -13.36 -0.06 5.51
C LEU A 453 -13.89 -0.98 4.40
N VAL A 454 -15.09 -1.53 4.55
CA VAL A 454 -15.69 -2.42 3.54
C VAL A 454 -15.97 -1.67 2.24
N LEU A 455 -16.47 -0.43 2.29
CA LEU A 455 -16.67 0.39 1.09
C LEU A 455 -15.36 0.60 0.33
N HIS A 456 -14.27 0.88 1.05
CA HIS A 456 -12.94 1.08 0.50
C HIS A 456 -12.39 -0.19 -0.16
N GLU A 457 -12.42 -1.32 0.54
CA GLU A 457 -11.92 -2.58 -0.01
C GLU A 457 -12.74 -3.00 -1.23
N VAL A 458 -14.08 -2.87 -1.20
CA VAL A 458 -14.93 -3.11 -2.38
C VAL A 458 -14.57 -2.17 -3.52
N GLY A 459 -14.26 -0.89 -3.25
CA GLY A 459 -13.82 0.05 -4.28
C GLY A 459 -12.60 -0.42 -5.07
N HIS A 460 -11.60 -1.01 -4.40
CA HIS A 460 -10.47 -1.65 -5.08
C HIS A 460 -10.89 -2.81 -5.98
N THR A 461 -11.84 -3.63 -5.54
CA THR A 461 -12.37 -4.75 -6.32
C THR A 461 -13.22 -4.31 -7.52
N LEU A 462 -13.72 -3.08 -7.51
CA LEU A 462 -14.39 -2.46 -8.65
C LEU A 462 -13.40 -1.83 -9.64
N GLY A 463 -12.10 -1.85 -9.31
CA GLY A 463 -11.01 -1.35 -10.14
C GLY A 463 -10.42 -0.02 -9.68
N LEU A 464 -10.93 0.63 -8.63
CA LEU A 464 -10.51 1.98 -8.24
C LEU A 464 -9.18 1.98 -7.48
N ASN A 465 -8.31 2.96 -7.78
CA ASN A 465 -7.14 3.24 -6.94
C ASN A 465 -7.54 4.01 -5.69
N HIS A 466 -6.56 4.20 -4.79
CA HIS A 466 -6.70 5.21 -3.75
C HIS A 466 -6.91 6.62 -4.35
N ASN A 467 -7.61 7.48 -3.62
CA ASN A 467 -7.77 8.89 -3.95
C ASN A 467 -7.62 9.75 -2.68
N MET A 468 -6.37 10.06 -2.33
CA MET A 468 -5.98 10.88 -1.19
C MET A 468 -6.28 12.38 -1.38
N LYS A 469 -6.69 12.82 -2.58
CA LYS A 469 -7.08 14.23 -2.83
C LYS A 469 -8.55 14.49 -2.49
N SER A 470 -9.33 13.46 -2.16
CA SER A 470 -10.78 13.55 -1.96
C SER A 470 -11.19 14.22 -0.65
N SER A 471 -10.27 14.36 0.29
CA SER A 471 -10.46 14.99 1.60
C SER A 471 -10.77 16.49 1.51
N ILE A 472 -10.56 17.10 0.33
CA ILE A 472 -10.81 18.52 0.09
C ILE A 472 -12.29 18.86 -0.15
N LEU A 473 -13.19 17.88 -0.22
CA LEU A 473 -14.59 18.09 -0.58
C LEU A 473 -15.26 19.20 0.25
N TRP A 474 -14.99 19.23 1.55
CA TRP A 474 -15.56 20.18 2.51
C TRP A 474 -14.47 21.08 3.10
N ASP A 475 -14.83 22.28 3.55
CA ASP A 475 -13.92 23.07 4.41
C ASP A 475 -13.87 22.54 5.86
N GLU A 476 -13.00 23.13 6.70
CA GLU A 476 -12.76 22.69 8.08
C GLU A 476 -13.97 22.85 9.01
N LYS A 477 -15.04 23.51 8.58
CA LYS A 477 -16.29 23.70 9.33
C LYS A 477 -17.41 22.85 8.75
N GLU A 478 -17.55 22.86 7.43
CA GLU A 478 -18.59 22.15 6.69
C GLU A 478 -18.52 20.64 6.87
N VAL A 479 -17.31 20.08 6.99
CA VAL A 479 -17.12 18.65 7.24
C VAL A 479 -17.84 18.20 8.53
N HIS A 480 -18.04 19.08 9.49
CA HIS A 480 -18.73 18.79 10.75
C HIS A 480 -20.24 19.03 10.69
N ASP A 481 -20.78 19.53 9.58
CA ASP A 481 -22.22 19.74 9.40
C ASP A 481 -22.87 18.47 8.82
N LYS A 482 -23.63 17.77 9.67
CA LYS A 482 -24.35 16.56 9.29
C LYS A 482 -25.42 16.80 8.21
N ASN A 483 -25.95 18.01 8.10
CA ASN A 483 -26.94 18.32 7.06
C ASN A 483 -26.31 18.43 5.67
N LYS A 484 -25.02 18.77 5.62
CA LYS A 484 -24.22 18.81 4.38
C LYS A 484 -23.63 17.45 4.04
N THR A 485 -22.98 16.81 5.01
CA THR A 485 -22.22 15.56 4.78
C THR A 485 -23.13 14.37 4.51
N GLN A 486 -24.18 14.13 5.30
CA GLN A 486 -25.17 13.06 5.10
C GLN A 486 -24.56 11.65 4.87
N GLY A 487 -23.45 11.38 5.57
CA GLY A 487 -22.64 10.17 5.44
C GLY A 487 -21.48 10.26 4.44
N ILE A 488 -21.30 11.40 3.78
CA ILE A 488 -20.24 11.71 2.79
C ILE A 488 -19.35 12.82 3.37
N VAL A 489 -18.24 12.45 4.01
CA VAL A 489 -17.19 13.32 4.53
C VAL A 489 -16.02 13.53 3.56
N THR A 490 -15.90 12.71 2.51
CA THR A 490 -14.91 12.86 1.42
C THR A 490 -15.53 12.67 0.05
N GLY A 491 -14.85 13.19 -1.00
CA GLY A 491 -15.24 13.01 -2.40
C GLY A 491 -15.30 11.55 -2.84
N SER A 492 -14.44 10.71 -2.27
CA SER A 492 -14.31 9.29 -2.54
C SER A 492 -14.11 8.48 -1.25
N VAL A 493 -14.67 7.28 -1.19
CA VAL A 493 -14.35 6.27 -0.15
C VAL A 493 -12.90 5.78 -0.26
N MET A 494 -12.21 6.06 -1.37
CA MET A 494 -10.83 5.66 -1.64
C MET A 494 -9.78 6.54 -0.94
N ASP A 495 -10.20 7.50 -0.12
CA ASP A 495 -9.35 8.34 0.71
C ASP A 495 -9.02 7.68 2.07
N TYR A 496 -7.91 8.07 2.69
CA TYR A 496 -7.53 7.72 4.06
C TYR A 496 -7.93 8.83 5.04
N ALA A 497 -9.22 9.16 4.98
CA ALA A 497 -9.85 10.15 5.85
C ALA A 497 -9.76 9.73 7.33
N PRO A 498 -9.37 10.64 8.24
CA PRO A 498 -9.44 10.39 9.68
C PRO A 498 -10.90 10.40 10.17
N ALA A 499 -11.18 9.88 11.37
CA ALA A 499 -12.53 10.01 11.96
C ALA A 499 -12.86 11.48 12.11
N ASN A 500 -13.95 11.93 11.51
CA ASN A 500 -14.40 13.30 11.60
C ASN A 500 -14.88 13.62 13.02
N ILE A 501 -14.04 14.30 13.78
CA ILE A 501 -14.35 14.71 15.15
C ILE A 501 -14.41 16.23 15.19
N ALA A 502 -15.55 16.75 15.63
CA ALA A 502 -15.77 18.18 15.68
C ALA A 502 -14.78 18.90 16.60
N PRO A 503 -14.33 20.11 16.23
CA PRO A 503 -13.49 20.94 17.07
C PRO A 503 -14.24 21.37 18.34
N ILE A 504 -13.47 21.89 19.30
CA ILE A 504 -14.01 22.35 20.57
C ILE A 504 -15.06 23.43 20.33
N GLY A 505 -16.27 23.24 20.86
CA GLY A 505 -17.37 24.20 20.75
C GLY A 505 -18.24 24.02 19.50
N MET A 506 -17.97 23.01 18.66
CA MET A 506 -18.77 22.69 17.49
C MET A 506 -19.60 21.42 17.72
N GLN A 507 -20.77 21.35 17.06
CA GLN A 507 -21.61 20.16 17.09
C GLN A 507 -20.98 19.04 16.26
N GLN A 508 -21.09 17.81 16.76
CA GLN A 508 -20.56 16.63 16.08
C GLN A 508 -21.37 16.28 14.81
N GLY A 509 -20.68 16.18 13.68
CA GLY A 509 -21.20 15.69 12.39
C GLY A 509 -21.08 14.17 12.22
N ASP A 510 -21.20 13.69 10.98
CA ASP A 510 -20.97 12.28 10.65
C ASP A 510 -19.50 11.91 10.89
N ILE A 511 -19.23 10.81 11.61
CA ILE A 511 -17.88 10.47 12.10
C ILE A 511 -17.05 9.78 11.00
N PHE A 512 -17.67 8.90 10.22
CA PHE A 512 -16.99 8.17 9.15
C PHE A 512 -17.80 8.23 7.85
N GLN A 513 -17.11 7.98 6.73
CA GLN A 513 -17.74 7.82 5.42
C GLN A 513 -18.61 6.56 5.43
N THR A 514 -19.89 6.69 5.08
CA THR A 514 -20.85 5.56 5.08
C THR A 514 -21.48 5.31 3.71
N LYS A 515 -21.12 6.09 2.69
CA LYS A 515 -21.62 5.97 1.32
C LYS A 515 -20.51 6.32 0.31
N PRO A 516 -20.59 5.85 -0.94
CA PRO A 516 -19.82 6.40 -2.04
C PRO A 516 -20.04 7.92 -2.17
N GLY A 517 -18.97 8.65 -2.46
CA GLY A 517 -19.02 10.09 -2.69
C GLY A 517 -19.18 10.48 -4.18
N PRO A 518 -19.23 11.78 -4.48
CA PRO A 518 -19.40 12.28 -5.85
C PRO A 518 -18.32 11.79 -6.84
N TYR A 519 -17.07 11.65 -6.39
CA TYR A 519 -15.99 11.09 -7.20
C TYR A 519 -16.24 9.63 -7.54
N ASP A 520 -16.68 8.84 -6.56
CA ASP A 520 -16.97 7.42 -6.76
C ASP A 520 -18.09 7.22 -7.79
N ASP A 521 -19.15 8.01 -7.69
CA ASP A 521 -20.25 8.00 -8.68
C ASP A 521 -19.76 8.30 -10.10
N TRP A 522 -18.88 9.30 -10.23
CA TRP A 522 -18.31 9.71 -11.51
C TRP A 522 -17.36 8.66 -12.08
N ALA A 523 -16.48 8.10 -11.25
CA ALA A 523 -15.55 7.05 -11.63
C ALA A 523 -16.30 5.78 -12.05
N ILE A 524 -17.32 5.35 -11.30
CA ILE A 524 -18.17 4.21 -11.66
C ILE A 524 -18.94 4.48 -12.96
N ASN A 525 -19.45 5.70 -13.17
CA ASN A 525 -20.06 6.07 -14.44
C ASN A 525 -19.08 5.91 -15.61
N TYR A 526 -17.84 6.41 -15.50
CA TYR A 526 -16.82 6.23 -16.54
C TYR A 526 -16.53 4.74 -16.80
N GLY A 527 -16.29 3.97 -15.75
CA GLY A 527 -15.88 2.57 -15.85
C GLY A 527 -16.98 1.62 -16.31
N TYR A 528 -18.24 1.85 -15.90
CA TYR A 528 -19.31 0.86 -16.03
C TYR A 528 -20.50 1.30 -16.87
N SER A 529 -20.66 2.57 -17.22
CA SER A 529 -21.75 2.97 -18.12
C SER A 529 -21.65 2.27 -19.48
N VAL A 530 -22.82 1.98 -20.06
CA VAL A 530 -22.95 1.25 -21.33
C VAL A 530 -22.31 2.04 -22.48
N ALA A 531 -21.41 1.38 -23.20
CA ALA A 531 -20.77 1.96 -24.37
C ALA A 531 -21.75 2.09 -25.55
N LEU A 532 -21.59 3.15 -26.34
CA LEU A 532 -22.28 3.29 -27.62
C LEU A 532 -21.65 2.40 -28.68
N ALA A 533 -22.46 1.92 -29.62
CA ALA A 533 -21.99 1.05 -30.72
C ALA A 533 -21.09 1.80 -31.72
N ASP A 534 -21.36 3.08 -31.95
CA ASP A 534 -20.53 3.93 -32.79
C ASP A 534 -19.31 4.44 -32.01
N LYS A 535 -18.11 4.17 -32.53
CA LYS A 535 -16.85 4.49 -31.84
C LYS A 535 -16.64 5.99 -31.65
N ALA A 536 -17.02 6.81 -32.63
CA ALA A 536 -16.83 8.26 -32.55
C ALA A 536 -17.81 8.88 -31.54
N ALA A 537 -19.07 8.45 -31.54
CA ALA A 537 -20.06 8.85 -30.55
C ALA A 537 -19.67 8.38 -29.14
N GLU A 538 -19.13 7.17 -29.00
CA GLU A 538 -18.63 6.68 -27.71
C GLU A 538 -17.47 7.51 -27.19
N GLN A 539 -16.49 7.84 -28.05
CA GLN A 539 -15.39 8.71 -27.66
C GLN A 539 -15.91 10.07 -27.18
N ALA A 540 -16.81 10.71 -27.94
CA ALA A 540 -17.40 11.99 -27.55
C ALA A 540 -18.19 11.91 -26.23
N ARG A 541 -18.85 10.77 -25.95
CA ARG A 541 -19.55 10.52 -24.68
C ARG A 541 -18.56 10.42 -23.51
N LEU A 542 -17.47 9.68 -23.69
CA LEU A 542 -16.41 9.56 -22.67
C LEU A 542 -15.73 10.91 -22.43
N ASP A 543 -15.41 11.66 -23.47
CA ASP A 543 -14.83 13.00 -23.37
C ASP A 543 -15.73 13.92 -22.54
N LYS A 544 -17.05 13.84 -22.73
CA LYS A 544 -18.03 14.59 -21.92
C LYS A 544 -18.03 14.17 -20.46
N ILE A 545 -17.88 12.87 -20.16
CA ILE A 545 -17.76 12.39 -18.78
C ILE A 545 -16.45 12.95 -18.19
N LEU A 546 -15.35 12.82 -18.91
CA LEU A 546 -14.01 13.19 -18.47
C LEU A 546 -13.81 14.70 -18.32
N ALA A 547 -14.53 15.53 -19.08
CA ALA A 547 -14.49 16.99 -18.97
C ALA A 547 -14.95 17.53 -17.59
N ARG A 548 -15.52 16.67 -16.75
CA ARG A 548 -15.89 16.99 -15.37
C ARG A 548 -14.70 16.96 -14.40
N SER A 549 -13.51 16.52 -14.83
CA SER A 549 -12.35 16.32 -13.96
C SER A 549 -11.89 17.55 -13.17
N SER A 550 -12.25 18.75 -13.64
CA SER A 550 -11.95 20.03 -12.99
C SER A 550 -12.99 20.42 -11.91
N GLU A 551 -14.08 19.67 -11.76
CA GLU A 551 -15.05 19.87 -10.66
C GLU A 551 -14.39 19.58 -9.31
N HIS A 552 -14.52 20.51 -8.35
CA HIS A 552 -13.95 20.40 -7.00
C HIS A 552 -14.26 19.07 -6.30
N ALA A 553 -15.50 18.59 -6.41
CA ALA A 553 -15.94 17.34 -5.79
C ALA A 553 -15.36 16.07 -6.43
N LEU A 554 -14.69 16.20 -7.58
CA LEU A 554 -14.13 15.11 -8.37
C LEU A 554 -12.58 15.11 -8.39
N ALA A 555 -11.97 15.83 -7.44
CA ALA A 555 -10.52 15.92 -7.34
C ALA A 555 -9.86 14.54 -7.20
N PHE A 556 -8.77 14.33 -7.94
CA PHE A 556 -8.04 13.06 -7.96
C PHE A 556 -6.54 13.21 -7.71
N GLY A 557 -6.02 12.38 -6.81
CA GLY A 557 -4.59 12.14 -6.59
C GLY A 557 -4.39 10.86 -5.78
N ASN A 558 -3.52 9.97 -6.25
CA ASN A 558 -3.31 8.63 -5.68
C ASN A 558 -1.89 8.46 -5.11
N ASP A 559 -1.49 7.22 -4.83
CA ASP A 559 -0.17 6.87 -4.28
C ASP A 559 1.03 7.40 -5.10
N ALA A 560 0.84 7.68 -6.39
CA ALA A 560 1.87 8.26 -7.25
C ALA A 560 2.15 9.74 -6.95
N ASP A 561 1.25 10.43 -6.25
CA ASP A 561 1.34 11.85 -5.89
C ASP A 561 1.50 12.06 -4.36
N ASP A 562 1.53 10.99 -3.57
CA ASP A 562 1.47 10.99 -2.10
C ASP A 562 2.64 11.71 -1.40
N MET A 563 2.34 12.80 -0.69
CA MET A 563 3.32 13.67 -0.01
C MET A 563 3.71 13.27 1.44
N ARG A 564 3.37 12.07 1.92
CA ARG A 564 3.66 11.66 3.31
C ARG A 564 5.15 11.72 3.67
N ALA A 565 6.05 11.38 2.75
CA ALA A 565 7.50 11.38 2.99
C ALA A 565 8.13 12.76 2.74
N PRO A 566 9.07 13.23 3.59
CA PRO A 566 9.75 14.50 3.37
C PRO A 566 10.42 14.61 2.01
N GLY A 567 10.21 15.74 1.33
CA GLY A 567 10.80 16.04 0.03
C GLY A 567 10.23 15.27 -1.17
N ARG A 568 9.22 14.43 -0.95
CA ARG A 568 8.61 13.59 -1.97
C ARG A 568 7.34 14.27 -2.52
N HIS A 569 7.17 14.21 -3.85
CA HIS A 569 6.04 14.82 -4.58
C HIS A 569 5.81 16.32 -4.22
N ILE A 570 4.73 16.92 -4.72
CA ILE A 570 4.55 18.39 -4.66
C ILE A 570 3.15 18.88 -4.25
N ASP A 571 2.07 18.12 -4.46
CA ASP A 571 0.70 18.55 -4.13
C ASP A 571 0.28 18.22 -2.69
N PRO A 572 0.16 19.23 -1.80
CA PRO A 572 -0.05 18.98 -0.38
C PRO A 572 -1.50 18.61 -0.04
N ARG A 573 -2.38 18.51 -1.05
CA ARG A 573 -3.73 17.95 -0.93
C ARG A 573 -3.75 16.43 -1.12
N VAL A 574 -2.65 15.83 -1.60
CA VAL A 574 -2.51 14.38 -1.72
C VAL A 574 -1.81 13.87 -0.46
N MET A 575 -2.56 13.82 0.63
CA MET A 575 -2.12 13.44 1.96
C MET A 575 -3.07 12.42 2.59
N ILE A 576 -2.66 11.81 3.70
CA ILE A 576 -3.58 11.01 4.52
C ILE A 576 -3.78 11.72 5.86
N GLY A 577 -4.90 11.44 6.52
CA GLY A 577 -5.17 11.97 7.84
C GLY A 577 -5.55 13.46 7.85
N ASP A 578 -5.78 14.08 6.69
CA ASP A 578 -6.45 15.36 6.53
C ASP A 578 -7.93 15.16 6.15
N LEU A 579 -8.75 16.19 6.37
CA LEU A 579 -10.19 16.14 6.11
C LEU A 579 -10.76 17.53 5.87
N SER A 580 -10.14 18.29 4.97
CA SER A 580 -10.58 19.64 4.65
C SER A 580 -9.89 20.18 3.39
N SER A 581 -10.55 21.09 2.66
CA SER A 581 -9.91 22.00 1.68
C SER A 581 -8.95 22.99 2.34
N ASN A 582 -9.05 23.18 3.65
CA ASN A 582 -8.08 23.83 4.51
C ASN A 582 -7.39 22.87 5.50
N PRO A 583 -6.47 22.02 5.01
CA PRO A 583 -5.78 21.05 5.87
C PRO A 583 -4.92 21.73 6.95
N ALA A 584 -4.48 22.97 6.76
CA ALA A 584 -3.75 23.73 7.77
C ALA A 584 -4.66 24.06 8.97
N ALA A 585 -5.81 24.70 8.71
CA ALA A 585 -6.77 25.06 9.76
C ALA A 585 -7.34 23.81 10.45
N TYR A 586 -7.71 22.79 9.68
CA TYR A 586 -8.14 21.50 10.22
C TYR A 586 -7.10 20.88 11.16
N GLY A 587 -5.82 20.87 10.74
CA GLY A 587 -4.73 20.36 11.56
C GLY A 587 -4.55 21.14 12.87
N ALA A 588 -4.72 22.47 12.84
CA ALA A 588 -4.69 23.30 14.04
C ALA A 588 -5.81 22.97 15.02
N ASP A 589 -7.05 22.82 14.53
CA ASP A 589 -8.21 22.44 15.31
C ASP A 589 -8.05 21.05 15.95
N ARG A 590 -7.51 20.09 15.19
CA ARG A 590 -7.17 18.76 15.69
C ARG A 590 -6.11 18.78 16.78
N MET A 591 -5.02 19.54 16.59
CA MET A 591 -3.97 19.69 17.60
C MET A 591 -4.51 20.35 18.87
N ALA A 592 -5.38 21.35 18.75
CA ALA A 592 -6.06 21.98 19.89
C ALA A 592 -6.98 21.00 20.64
N LEU A 593 -7.77 20.20 19.92
CA LEU A 593 -8.62 19.16 20.49
C LEU A 593 -7.80 18.11 21.25
N ILE A 594 -6.71 17.61 20.65
CA ILE A 594 -5.82 16.63 21.29
C ILE A 594 -5.18 17.23 22.56
N ASN A 595 -4.76 18.49 22.53
CA ASN A 595 -4.24 19.19 23.70
C ASN A 595 -5.26 19.26 24.84
N LYS A 596 -6.55 19.48 24.54
CA LYS A 596 -7.61 19.39 25.54
C LYS A 596 -7.73 17.97 26.09
N LEU A 597 -7.76 16.96 25.22
CA LEU A 597 -7.90 15.57 25.62
C LEU A 597 -6.82 15.09 26.60
N PHE A 598 -5.58 15.55 26.46
CA PHE A 598 -4.52 15.22 27.42
C PHE A 598 -4.84 15.63 28.87
N THR A 599 -5.64 16.69 29.07
CA THR A 599 -6.03 17.15 30.41
C THR A 599 -7.02 16.22 31.11
N GLU A 600 -7.82 15.47 30.35
CA GLU A 600 -8.86 14.57 30.86
C GLU A 600 -8.44 13.09 30.76
N LEU A 601 -7.35 12.80 30.04
CA LEU A 601 -6.99 11.44 29.62
C LEU A 601 -6.73 10.50 30.78
N LYS A 602 -6.09 10.98 31.86
CA LYS A 602 -5.79 10.15 33.04
C LYS A 602 -7.07 9.59 33.65
N ASP A 603 -8.10 10.43 33.81
CA ASP A 603 -9.35 10.03 34.45
C ASP A 603 -10.17 9.10 33.53
N LYS A 604 -10.09 9.31 32.22
CA LYS A 604 -10.81 8.51 31.22
C LYS A 604 -10.13 7.17 30.88
N ALA A 605 -8.81 7.07 31.00
CA ALA A 605 -8.02 5.92 30.53
C ALA A 605 -7.39 5.12 31.67
N THR A 606 -7.92 5.23 32.90
CA THR A 606 -7.49 4.41 34.04
C THR A 606 -8.66 3.65 34.64
N VAL A 607 -8.40 2.42 35.08
CA VAL A 607 -9.38 1.54 35.72
C VAL A 607 -8.84 1.11 37.08
N LYS A 608 -9.67 1.21 38.11
CA LYS A 608 -9.29 0.84 39.49
C LYS A 608 -8.87 -0.63 39.54
N GLY A 609 -7.65 -0.88 40.01
CA GLY A 609 -7.09 -2.24 40.15
C GLY A 609 -6.31 -2.72 38.92
N GLU A 610 -6.28 -1.96 37.84
CA GLU A 610 -5.51 -2.27 36.63
C GLU A 610 -4.21 -1.44 36.53
N SER A 611 -3.34 -1.81 35.60
CA SER A 611 -2.11 -1.05 35.28
C SER A 611 -2.40 0.21 34.45
N TYR A 612 -1.43 1.13 34.37
CA TYR A 612 -1.51 2.32 33.51
C TYR A 612 -1.36 2.06 32.00
N GLN A 613 -1.35 0.79 31.58
CA GLN A 613 -1.13 0.43 30.18
C GLN A 613 -2.14 1.05 29.21
N GLN A 614 -3.43 1.13 29.60
CA GLN A 614 -4.45 1.79 28.79
C GLN A 614 -4.15 3.28 28.60
N LEU A 615 -3.70 3.96 29.66
CA LEU A 615 -3.28 5.36 29.59
C LEU A 615 -2.08 5.54 28.66
N VAL A 616 -1.06 4.67 28.73
CA VAL A 616 0.10 4.72 27.83
C VAL A 616 -0.32 4.56 26.37
N THR A 617 -1.13 3.55 26.06
CA THR A 617 -1.60 3.30 24.69
C THR A 617 -2.39 4.49 24.15
N SER A 618 -3.27 5.06 24.97
CA SER A 618 -4.10 6.20 24.57
C SER A 618 -3.27 7.47 24.38
N ALA A 619 -2.34 7.77 25.30
CA ALA A 619 -1.49 8.95 25.22
C ALA A 619 -0.57 8.90 23.99
N ASN A 620 0.01 7.73 23.68
CA ASN A 620 0.85 7.55 22.51
C ASN A 620 0.07 7.62 21.19
N SER A 621 -1.17 7.13 21.16
CA SER A 621 -2.05 7.26 20.00
C SER A 621 -2.40 8.73 19.72
N LEU A 622 -2.78 9.49 20.75
CA LEU A 622 -3.06 10.92 20.63
C LEU A 622 -1.82 11.72 20.20
N PHE A 623 -0.66 11.43 20.77
CA PHE A 623 0.60 12.05 20.34
C PHE A 623 0.94 11.72 18.88
N GLY A 624 0.72 10.47 18.45
CA GLY A 624 0.91 10.06 17.06
C GLY A 624 0.05 10.87 16.09
N GLN A 625 -1.23 11.06 16.41
CA GLN A 625 -2.14 11.88 15.61
C GLN A 625 -1.74 13.36 15.62
N TYR A 626 -1.34 13.92 16.76
CA TYR A 626 -0.81 15.28 16.84
C TYR A 626 0.39 15.47 15.92
N ARG A 627 1.35 14.53 15.95
CA ARG A 627 2.52 14.53 15.07
C ARG A 627 2.13 14.40 13.59
N ALA A 628 1.12 13.60 13.27
CA ALA A 628 0.63 13.47 11.90
C ALA A 628 0.05 14.80 11.38
N GLN A 629 -0.73 15.52 12.20
CA GLN A 629 -1.26 16.84 11.85
C GLN A 629 -0.15 17.89 11.68
N ALA A 630 0.85 17.90 12.56
CA ALA A 630 2.05 18.73 12.37
C ALA A 630 2.74 18.42 11.02
N GLY A 631 2.72 17.15 10.62
CA GLY A 631 3.14 16.72 9.29
C GLY A 631 2.31 17.36 8.18
N VAL A 632 0.99 17.18 8.17
CA VAL A 632 0.05 17.75 7.20
C VAL A 632 0.23 19.26 7.02
N VAL A 633 0.28 20.00 8.14
CA VAL A 633 0.47 21.47 8.12
C VAL A 633 1.79 21.83 7.43
N SER A 634 2.87 21.10 7.70
CA SER A 634 4.18 21.40 7.12
C SER A 634 4.27 21.15 5.61
N ARG A 635 3.33 20.42 4.99
CA ARG A 635 3.36 20.17 3.53
C ARG A 635 2.84 21.38 2.74
N GLN A 636 2.08 22.26 3.37
CA GLN A 636 1.54 23.45 2.72
C GLN A 636 2.66 24.42 2.30
N ILE A 637 3.75 24.51 3.09
CA ILE A 637 4.89 25.38 2.80
C ILE A 637 5.73 24.78 1.67
N GLY A 638 5.93 25.56 0.61
CA GLY A 638 6.57 25.11 -0.62
C GLY A 638 5.78 24.04 -1.37
N GLY A 639 4.47 23.91 -1.15
CA GLY A 639 3.60 23.02 -1.92
C GLY A 639 3.22 23.61 -3.29
N VAL A 640 2.83 22.73 -4.22
CA VAL A 640 2.35 23.09 -5.57
C VAL A 640 1.14 22.24 -5.89
N TYR A 641 -0.02 22.87 -6.05
CA TYR A 641 -1.23 22.22 -6.53
C TYR A 641 -1.03 21.71 -7.95
N VAL A 642 -1.30 20.42 -8.14
CA VAL A 642 -1.22 19.74 -9.43
C VAL A 642 -2.64 19.47 -9.92
N GLU A 643 -2.95 20.01 -11.09
CA GLU A 643 -4.20 19.74 -11.80
C GLU A 643 -3.92 19.00 -13.11
N ARG A 644 -4.70 17.95 -13.36
CA ARG A 644 -4.65 17.15 -14.59
C ARG A 644 -5.48 17.81 -15.69
N ALA A 645 -5.27 19.11 -15.87
CA ALA A 645 -5.96 19.94 -16.84
C ALA A 645 -5.64 19.49 -18.28
N VAL A 646 -6.66 19.45 -19.13
CA VAL A 646 -6.52 19.13 -20.56
C VAL A 646 -6.78 20.38 -21.38
N VAL A 647 -6.02 20.58 -22.45
CA VAL A 647 -6.18 21.73 -23.34
C VAL A 647 -7.62 21.77 -23.89
N GLY A 648 -8.29 22.91 -23.73
CA GLY A 648 -9.66 23.11 -24.17
C GLY A 648 -10.73 22.84 -23.11
N ASP A 649 -10.37 22.40 -21.90
CA ASP A 649 -11.29 22.40 -20.75
C ASP A 649 -11.57 23.85 -20.32
N ALA A 650 -12.83 24.27 -20.43
CA ALA A 650 -13.27 25.62 -20.10
C ALA A 650 -13.16 25.96 -18.60
N ASN A 651 -13.07 24.94 -17.74
CA ASN A 651 -12.99 25.08 -16.29
C ASN A 651 -11.59 24.75 -15.73
N ALA A 652 -10.63 24.41 -16.60
CA ALA A 652 -9.29 24.04 -16.15
C ALA A 652 -8.51 25.26 -15.62
N ASP A 653 -7.96 25.12 -14.41
CA ASP A 653 -6.90 26.00 -13.92
C ASP A 653 -5.54 25.57 -14.50
N LYS A 654 -4.49 26.34 -14.22
CA LYS A 654 -3.11 26.01 -14.59
C LYS A 654 -2.75 24.61 -14.03
N PRO A 655 -2.01 23.77 -14.79
CA PRO A 655 -1.59 22.45 -14.29
C PRO A 655 -0.76 22.51 -13.02
N PHE A 656 -0.04 23.62 -12.79
CA PHE A 656 0.77 23.86 -11.61
C PHE A 656 0.47 25.23 -11.04
N THR A 657 0.01 25.26 -9.78
CA THR A 657 -0.25 26.50 -9.03
C THR A 657 0.42 26.39 -7.66
N PRO A 658 1.41 27.22 -7.34
CA PRO A 658 1.98 27.25 -5.99
C PRO A 658 0.91 27.51 -4.94
N VAL A 659 1.05 26.90 -3.75
CA VAL A 659 0.17 27.19 -2.62
C VAL A 659 0.23 28.70 -2.31
N SER A 660 -0.91 29.33 -2.07
CA SER A 660 -0.98 30.79 -1.86
C SER A 660 -0.14 31.24 -0.66
N LEU A 661 0.38 32.47 -0.70
CA LEU A 661 1.14 33.07 0.40
C LEU A 661 0.36 33.01 1.73
N GLU A 662 -0.93 33.33 1.69
CA GLU A 662 -1.83 33.24 2.85
C GLU A 662 -1.82 31.84 3.47
N ARG A 663 -1.96 30.79 2.66
CA ARG A 663 -1.98 29.41 3.17
C ARG A 663 -0.61 28.97 3.70
N GLN A 664 0.48 29.37 3.05
CA GLN A 664 1.83 29.03 3.51
C GLN A 664 2.19 29.76 4.82
N THR A 665 1.84 31.03 4.96
CA THR A 665 2.07 31.81 6.18
C THR A 665 1.17 31.36 7.32
N GLN A 666 -0.10 31.06 7.06
CA GLN A 666 -0.99 30.38 8.02
C GLN A 666 -0.38 29.09 8.55
N ALA A 667 0.17 28.25 7.65
CA ALA A 667 0.84 27.02 8.06
C ALA A 667 2.08 27.29 8.92
N MET A 668 2.88 28.32 8.60
CA MET A 668 4.03 28.72 9.43
C MET A 668 3.58 29.15 10.84
N ASP A 669 2.55 29.99 10.95
CA ASP A 669 2.02 30.46 12.23
C ASP A 669 1.50 29.30 13.10
N ILE A 670 0.83 28.33 12.47
CA ILE A 670 0.35 27.12 13.14
C ILE A 670 1.53 26.29 13.65
N LEU A 671 2.57 26.08 12.85
CA LEU A 671 3.76 25.35 13.29
C LEU A 671 4.51 26.09 14.40
N ALA A 672 4.62 27.42 14.31
CA ALA A 672 5.20 28.25 15.36
C ALA A 672 4.46 28.03 16.69
N LYS A 673 3.12 28.06 16.66
CA LYS A 673 2.27 27.89 17.84
C LYS A 673 2.23 26.46 18.40
N PHE A 674 2.08 25.46 17.54
CA PHE A 674 1.77 24.09 17.98
C PHE A 674 2.98 23.13 17.93
N VAL A 675 4.09 23.50 17.29
CA VAL A 675 5.25 22.61 17.12
C VAL A 675 6.53 23.21 17.70
N PHE A 676 6.79 24.49 17.42
CA PHE A 676 8.04 25.14 17.81
C PHE A 676 7.95 25.93 19.13
N ALA A 677 6.75 26.21 19.60
CA ALA A 677 6.53 26.94 20.85
C ALA A 677 7.18 26.23 22.06
N PRO A 678 7.75 26.97 23.03
CA PRO A 678 8.39 26.39 24.21
C PRO A 678 7.43 25.60 25.11
N ASP A 679 6.14 25.91 25.07
CA ASP A 679 5.07 25.26 25.84
C ASP A 679 4.34 24.15 25.06
N VAL A 680 4.89 23.72 23.92
CA VAL A 680 4.35 22.61 23.11
C VAL A 680 4.08 21.37 23.98
N LEU A 681 2.87 20.80 23.82
CA LEU A 681 2.40 19.63 24.56
C LEU A 681 2.47 19.78 26.10
N GLN A 682 2.39 21.00 26.64
CA GLN A 682 2.38 21.23 28.10
C GLN A 682 1.28 20.42 28.82
N ASN A 683 0.11 20.25 28.19
CA ASN A 683 -1.01 19.49 28.76
C ASN A 683 -0.73 17.98 28.88
N MET A 684 0.22 17.45 28.11
CA MET A 684 0.66 16.06 28.22
C MET A 684 1.66 15.86 29.38
N GLN A 685 2.36 16.91 29.81
CA GLN A 685 3.42 16.80 30.81
C GLN A 685 2.98 16.17 32.14
N PRO A 686 1.80 16.49 32.71
CA PRO A 686 1.32 15.83 33.93
C PRO A 686 1.16 14.32 33.79
N LEU A 687 0.94 13.82 32.56
CA LEU A 687 0.75 12.39 32.30
C LEU A 687 2.05 11.60 32.38
N TYR A 688 3.23 12.20 32.14
CA TYR A 688 4.50 11.48 32.07
C TYR A 688 4.80 10.63 33.31
N SER A 689 4.43 11.12 34.49
CA SER A 689 4.59 10.36 35.74
C SER A 689 3.69 9.12 35.86
N TYR A 690 2.69 8.99 34.98
CA TYR A 690 1.73 7.89 34.91
C TYR A 690 1.88 7.03 33.64
N LEU A 691 2.76 7.40 32.70
CA LEU A 691 2.96 6.64 31.45
C LEU A 691 3.85 5.41 31.66
N GLN A 692 3.48 4.55 32.62
CA GLN A 692 4.17 3.30 32.90
C GLN A 692 3.56 2.15 32.10
N LEU A 693 4.38 1.47 31.29
CA LEU A 693 3.99 0.26 30.58
C LEU A 693 3.70 -0.88 31.57
N GLN A 694 2.72 -1.73 31.24
CA GLN A 694 2.50 -2.96 32.00
C GLN A 694 3.69 -3.88 31.80
N ARG A 695 4.37 -4.20 32.91
CA ARG A 695 5.49 -5.13 32.89
C ARG A 695 5.04 -6.50 32.37
N ARG A 696 5.66 -6.94 31.28
CA ARG A 696 5.55 -8.30 30.76
C ARG A 696 6.85 -9.06 31.01
N GLY A 697 6.90 -9.82 32.10
CA GLY A 697 8.05 -10.64 32.47
C GLY A 697 9.36 -9.83 32.56
N PHE A 698 10.36 -10.22 31.76
CA PHE A 698 11.69 -9.62 31.69
C PHE A 698 11.90 -8.78 30.41
N ASN A 699 10.83 -8.33 29.74
CA ASN A 699 10.90 -7.64 28.45
C ASN A 699 11.66 -6.30 28.46
N HIS A 700 11.94 -5.71 29.63
CA HIS A 700 12.68 -4.44 29.75
C HIS A 700 14.17 -4.62 30.09
N TYR A 701 14.77 -5.80 29.89
CA TYR A 701 16.19 -6.02 30.19
C TYR A 701 17.09 -4.98 29.50
N GLY A 702 17.95 -4.30 30.26
CA GLY A 702 18.86 -3.25 29.77
C GLY A 702 18.19 -1.93 29.37
N LYS A 703 16.92 -1.72 29.74
CA LYS A 703 16.10 -0.58 29.33
C LYS A 703 15.37 0.01 30.53
N ASN A 704 15.45 1.34 30.69
CA ASN A 704 14.62 2.02 31.69
C ASN A 704 13.17 2.18 31.18
N GLU A 705 12.23 2.18 32.12
CA GLU A 705 10.78 2.27 31.85
C GLU A 705 10.24 3.72 31.81
N ASP A 706 11.07 4.72 32.14
CA ASP A 706 10.65 6.12 32.21
C ASP A 706 10.44 6.75 30.82
N PRO A 707 9.40 7.60 30.63
CA PRO A 707 9.16 8.29 29.36
C PRO A 707 10.30 9.25 28.97
N LYS A 708 10.60 9.33 27.67
CA LYS A 708 11.66 10.19 27.11
C LYS A 708 11.08 11.45 26.46
N ALA A 709 10.45 12.31 27.27
CA ALA A 709 9.67 13.47 26.80
C ALA A 709 10.43 14.41 25.85
N HIS A 710 11.67 14.82 26.19
CA HIS A 710 12.47 15.70 25.32
C HIS A 710 12.74 15.07 23.95
N GLN A 711 13.08 13.77 23.92
CA GLN A 711 13.39 13.09 22.68
C GLN A 711 12.12 12.87 21.83
N MET A 712 10.98 12.61 22.47
CA MET A 712 9.67 12.51 21.83
C MET A 712 9.28 13.81 21.13
N ILE A 713 9.33 14.95 21.84
CA ILE A 713 9.00 16.27 21.29
C ILE A 713 9.98 16.67 20.18
N LEU A 714 11.29 16.52 20.42
CA LEU A 714 12.30 16.82 19.41
C LEU A 714 12.15 15.93 18.17
N GLY A 715 11.75 14.67 18.33
CA GLY A 715 11.48 13.75 17.21
C GLY A 715 10.34 14.25 16.29
N MET A 716 9.28 14.80 16.86
CA MET A 716 8.21 15.46 16.09
C MET A 716 8.75 16.70 15.36
N GLN A 717 9.43 17.59 16.08
CA GLN A 717 9.99 18.82 15.50
C GLN A 717 10.98 18.51 14.37
N LYS A 718 11.86 17.52 14.55
CA LYS A 718 12.78 17.03 13.51
C LYS A 718 12.05 16.49 12.28
N SER A 719 10.88 15.89 12.44
CA SER A 719 10.08 15.39 11.31
C SER A 719 9.51 16.53 10.48
N VAL A 720 9.10 17.62 11.12
CA VAL A 720 8.67 18.86 10.45
C VAL A 720 9.86 19.54 9.77
N LEU A 721 10.98 19.71 10.48
CA LEU A 721 12.20 20.29 9.92
C LEU A 721 12.74 19.49 8.74
N ALA A 722 12.66 18.15 8.79
CA ALA A 722 13.07 17.29 7.68
C ALA A 722 12.32 17.56 6.38
N GLN A 723 11.08 18.05 6.43
CA GLN A 723 10.32 18.52 5.26
C GLN A 723 10.72 19.96 4.91
N LEU A 724 10.63 20.88 5.87
CA LEU A 724 10.84 22.32 5.65
C LEU A 724 12.25 22.65 5.15
N LEU A 725 13.24 21.87 5.57
CA LEU A 725 14.65 22.04 5.20
C LEU A 725 15.15 20.95 4.24
N HIS A 726 14.24 20.23 3.59
CA HIS A 726 14.63 19.22 2.60
C HIS A 726 15.26 19.90 1.36
N PRO A 727 16.33 19.36 0.74
CA PRO A 727 16.95 19.97 -0.43
C PRO A 727 15.96 20.18 -1.59
N ALA A 728 15.11 19.18 -1.85
CA ALA A 728 14.08 19.31 -2.89
C ALA A 728 13.02 20.39 -2.57
N VAL A 729 12.71 20.64 -1.29
CA VAL A 729 11.69 21.62 -0.89
C VAL A 729 12.24 23.04 -0.98
N LEU A 730 13.47 23.27 -0.48
CA LEU A 730 14.11 24.59 -0.58
C LEU A 730 14.35 25.01 -2.04
N LEU A 731 14.78 24.06 -2.88
CA LEU A 731 14.91 24.29 -4.31
C LEU A 731 13.54 24.60 -4.93
N ARG A 732 12.50 23.82 -4.59
CA ARG A 732 11.14 24.04 -5.11
C ARG A 732 10.56 25.40 -4.71
N ILE A 733 10.79 25.89 -3.49
CA ILE A 733 10.38 27.24 -3.08
C ILE A 733 11.02 28.30 -4.01
N SER A 734 12.29 28.09 -4.39
CA SER A 734 12.99 28.99 -5.30
C SER A 734 12.49 28.89 -6.74
N ASP A 735 12.32 27.67 -7.27
CA ASP A 735 11.86 27.44 -8.64
C ASP A 735 10.42 27.93 -8.84
N THR A 736 9.56 27.71 -7.85
CA THR A 736 8.15 28.15 -7.89
C THR A 736 8.00 29.66 -7.90
N ALA A 737 8.99 30.42 -7.44
CA ALA A 737 8.96 31.87 -7.55
C ALA A 737 8.97 32.34 -9.02
N LEU A 738 9.45 31.51 -9.95
CA LEU A 738 9.44 31.79 -11.38
C LEU A 738 8.04 31.64 -12.02
N TYR A 739 7.09 31.02 -11.33
CA TYR A 739 5.74 30.79 -11.87
C TYR A 739 4.59 31.05 -10.87
N GLY A 740 4.85 31.87 -9.84
CA GLY A 740 3.79 32.47 -9.03
C GLY A 740 3.87 32.27 -7.52
N ASN A 741 4.91 31.62 -6.98
CA ASN A 741 5.09 31.54 -5.53
C ASN A 741 5.58 32.89 -4.99
N GLU A 742 4.79 33.48 -4.08
CA GLU A 742 5.11 34.77 -3.46
C GLU A 742 5.88 34.61 -2.14
N TYR A 743 5.94 33.40 -1.57
CA TYR A 743 6.72 33.14 -0.35
C TYR A 743 8.18 32.84 -0.70
N SER A 744 8.99 33.88 -0.81
CA SER A 744 10.41 33.74 -1.19
C SER A 744 11.19 32.87 -0.20
N LEU A 745 12.22 32.16 -0.69
CA LEU A 745 13.10 31.33 0.13
C LEU A 745 13.68 32.09 1.33
N THR A 746 14.11 33.34 1.11
CA THR A 746 14.67 34.18 2.17
C THR A 746 13.64 34.52 3.25
N GLN A 747 12.43 34.94 2.84
CA GLN A 747 11.34 35.27 3.76
C GLN A 747 10.92 34.03 4.57
N PHE A 748 10.73 32.89 3.90
CA PHE A 748 10.43 31.62 4.56
C PHE A 748 11.50 31.23 5.60
N MET A 749 12.78 31.34 5.26
CA MET A 749 13.87 31.01 6.19
C MET A 749 13.93 31.97 7.37
N GLN A 750 13.60 33.26 7.16
CA GLN A 750 13.48 34.24 8.25
C GLN A 750 12.34 33.90 9.20
N ASP A 751 11.16 33.61 8.67
CA ASP A 751 9.96 33.27 9.46
C ASP A 751 10.14 31.95 10.21
N LEU A 752 10.81 30.97 9.61
CA LEU A 752 11.19 29.71 10.28
C LEU A 752 12.16 29.96 11.44
N THR A 753 13.21 30.77 11.22
CA THR A 753 14.15 31.15 12.30
C THR A 753 13.42 31.88 13.43
N ALA A 754 12.56 32.85 13.11
CA ALA A 754 11.79 33.62 14.08
C ALA A 754 10.83 32.73 14.90
N SER A 755 10.28 31.68 14.27
CA SER A 755 9.40 30.71 14.94
C SER A 755 10.14 29.79 15.92
N ILE A 756 11.45 29.58 15.75
CA ILE A 756 12.28 28.70 16.58
C ILE A 756 13.03 29.49 17.67
N PHE A 757 13.48 30.70 17.36
CA PHE A 757 14.22 31.58 18.26
C PHE A 757 13.29 32.53 19.01
N VAL A 758 12.63 31.99 20.04
CA VAL A 758 11.78 32.76 20.95
C VAL A 758 12.58 33.73 21.85
N LYS A 759 11.86 34.67 22.50
CA LYS A 759 12.45 35.59 23.47
C LYS A 759 13.12 34.83 24.62
N SER A 760 14.28 35.31 25.08
CA SER A 760 15.10 34.63 26.11
C SER A 760 14.36 34.29 27.40
N LYS A 761 13.36 35.09 27.80
CA LYS A 761 12.55 34.86 29.00
C LYS A 761 11.57 33.68 28.89
N ASP A 762 11.21 33.32 27.66
CA ASP A 762 10.24 32.26 27.36
C ASP A 762 10.96 30.95 26.95
N ALA A 763 12.29 31.01 26.77
CA ALA A 763 13.12 29.89 26.39
C ALA A 763 13.25 28.86 27.52
N ASN A 764 13.24 27.57 27.16
CA ASN A 764 13.35 26.46 28.09
C ASN A 764 14.11 25.28 27.46
N SER A 765 14.19 24.15 28.18
CA SER A 765 14.88 22.96 27.68
C SER A 765 14.33 22.38 26.37
N ILE A 766 13.03 22.58 26.06
CA ILE A 766 12.42 22.16 24.79
C ILE A 766 12.91 23.04 23.66
N SER A 767 12.78 24.37 23.80
CA SER A 767 13.22 25.32 22.76
C SER A 767 14.73 25.29 22.56
N HIS A 768 15.52 25.09 23.62
CA HIS A 768 16.98 24.95 23.51
C HIS A 768 17.39 23.75 22.63
N ASN A 769 16.77 22.58 22.83
CA ASN A 769 17.06 21.39 22.02
C ASN A 769 16.70 21.61 20.54
N LEU A 770 15.56 22.26 20.27
CA LEU A 770 15.14 22.60 18.91
C LEU A 770 16.11 23.57 18.23
N GLN A 771 16.53 24.64 18.94
CA GLN A 771 17.48 25.63 18.43
C GLN A 771 18.82 25.00 18.07
N ILE A 772 19.35 24.09 18.90
CA ILE A 772 20.60 23.35 18.60
C ILE A 772 20.43 22.48 17.36
N GLU A 773 19.33 21.73 17.27
CA GLU A 773 19.04 20.89 16.10
C GLU A 773 18.96 21.73 14.81
N TYR A 774 18.23 22.85 14.85
CA TYR A 774 18.06 23.75 13.70
C TYR A 774 19.39 24.37 13.26
N VAL A 775 20.22 24.87 14.19
CA VAL A 775 21.55 25.39 13.88
C VAL A 775 22.45 24.34 13.23
N ASN A 776 22.44 23.10 13.74
CA ASN A 776 23.20 22.00 13.12
C ASN A 776 22.71 21.70 11.68
N GLN A 777 21.40 21.78 11.42
CA GLN A 777 20.86 21.62 10.08
C GLN A 777 21.26 22.78 9.16
N LEU A 778 21.19 24.03 9.62
CA LEU A 778 21.65 25.19 8.85
C LEU A 778 23.14 25.09 8.50
N ILE A 779 24.00 24.67 9.45
CA ILE A 779 25.43 24.41 9.21
C ILE A 779 25.61 23.39 8.08
N ALA A 780 24.85 22.28 8.12
CA ALA A 780 24.90 21.24 7.10
C ALA A 780 24.39 21.73 5.73
N ILE A 781 23.33 22.55 5.70
CA ILE A 781 22.78 23.14 4.47
C ILE A 781 23.78 24.09 3.83
N ALA A 782 24.35 25.01 4.63
CA ALA A 782 25.36 25.97 4.19
C ALA A 782 26.65 25.30 3.68
N GLY A 783 26.89 24.04 4.06
CA GLY A 783 28.07 23.29 3.64
C GLY A 783 29.32 23.65 4.43
N LEU A 784 29.15 24.13 5.66
CA LEU A 784 30.24 24.49 6.56
C LEU A 784 30.84 23.22 7.18
N GLY A 785 32.16 23.04 7.07
CA GLY A 785 32.90 21.84 7.49
C GLY A 785 32.73 20.58 6.63
N LYS A 786 31.62 20.40 5.90
CA LYS A 786 31.44 19.32 4.90
C LYS A 786 30.67 19.80 3.68
N ALA A 787 31.04 19.29 2.51
CA ALA A 787 30.36 19.62 1.25
C ALA A 787 28.85 19.33 1.33
N SER A 788 28.04 20.36 1.01
CA SER A 788 26.59 20.31 0.98
C SER A 788 26.06 19.99 -0.42
N LYS A 789 25.02 19.14 -0.47
CA LYS A 789 24.29 18.78 -1.71
C LYS A 789 23.16 19.75 -2.06
N PHE A 790 22.93 20.76 -1.24
CA PHE A 790 21.90 21.78 -1.48
C PHE A 790 22.30 22.70 -2.63
N ASP A 791 21.32 23.36 -3.24
CA ASP A 791 21.56 24.40 -4.24
C ASP A 791 22.18 25.66 -3.59
N ASN A 792 22.65 26.59 -4.43
CA ASN A 792 23.36 27.79 -3.95
C ASN A 792 22.43 28.78 -3.23
N LEU A 793 21.15 28.85 -3.58
CA LEU A 793 20.18 29.74 -2.93
C LEU A 793 19.88 29.24 -1.51
N ALA A 794 19.71 27.93 -1.33
CA ALA A 794 19.56 27.33 -0.01
C ALA A 794 20.80 27.53 0.88
N LYS A 795 22.01 27.38 0.32
CA LYS A 795 23.27 27.62 1.05
C LYS A 795 23.40 29.06 1.54
N THR A 796 23.13 30.04 0.66
CA THR A 796 23.23 31.46 1.02
C THR A 796 22.18 31.85 2.04
N ALA A 797 20.93 31.39 1.89
CA ALA A 797 19.88 31.62 2.86
C ALA A 797 20.22 31.03 4.23
N ALA A 798 20.73 29.80 4.29
CA ALA A 798 21.14 29.17 5.54
C ALA A 798 22.32 29.89 6.22
N LEU A 799 23.33 30.29 5.45
CA LEU A 799 24.45 31.08 5.96
C LEU A 799 23.97 32.42 6.54
N TYR A 800 23.04 33.10 5.85
CA TYR A 800 22.46 34.35 6.34
C TYR A 800 21.74 34.14 7.67
N GLN A 801 20.92 33.10 7.81
CA GLN A 801 20.25 32.79 9.09
C GLN A 801 21.24 32.50 10.21
N LEU A 802 22.33 31.75 9.95
CA LEU A 802 23.38 31.49 10.94
C LEU A 802 24.00 32.79 11.47
N THR A 803 24.29 33.75 10.59
CA THR A 803 24.81 35.06 10.98
C THR A 803 23.80 35.84 11.83
N GLN A 804 22.51 35.87 11.44
CA GLN A 804 21.46 36.54 12.24
C GLN A 804 21.30 35.92 13.64
N ILE A 805 21.40 34.59 13.74
CA ILE A 805 21.35 33.89 15.04
C ILE A 805 22.55 34.26 15.91
N ALA A 806 23.75 34.32 15.33
CA ALA A 806 24.97 34.71 16.05
C ALA A 806 24.88 36.16 16.59
N ASP A 807 24.35 37.07 15.78
CA ASP A 807 24.21 38.50 16.10
C ASP A 807 23.15 38.78 17.18
N THR A 808 22.25 37.82 17.45
CA THR A 808 21.23 37.97 18.49
C THR A 808 21.87 38.01 19.88
N SER A 809 21.49 38.97 20.73
CA SER A 809 21.99 39.07 22.11
C SER A 809 21.03 38.45 23.11
N VAL A 810 21.56 37.99 24.26
CA VAL A 810 20.73 37.51 25.37
C VAL A 810 20.33 38.68 26.25
N ALA A 811 19.04 38.73 26.63
CA ALA A 811 18.51 39.80 27.46
C ALA A 811 19.26 39.93 28.81
N TRP A 812 19.46 41.17 29.25
CA TRP A 812 20.04 41.47 30.55
C TRP A 812 19.17 40.85 31.67
N GLY A 813 19.80 40.12 32.60
CA GLY A 813 19.10 39.40 33.66
C GLY A 813 18.68 37.95 33.34
N SER A 814 18.95 37.43 32.14
CA SER A 814 18.66 36.01 31.81
C SER A 814 19.37 35.03 32.74
N ASP A 815 18.76 33.87 32.96
CA ASP A 815 19.30 32.83 33.84
C ASP A 815 20.59 32.18 33.29
N THR A 816 21.26 31.41 34.15
CA THR A 816 22.52 30.75 33.79
C THR A 816 22.35 29.74 32.66
N ALA A 817 21.21 29.04 32.61
CA ALA A 817 20.94 28.03 31.58
C ALA A 817 20.82 28.68 30.19
N THR A 818 20.09 29.78 30.07
CA THR A 818 19.91 30.56 28.84
C THR A 818 21.24 31.16 28.38
N LYS A 819 22.04 31.71 29.29
CA LYS A 819 23.39 32.21 28.99
C LYS A 819 24.33 31.10 28.50
N ALA A 820 24.29 29.93 29.14
CA ALA A 820 25.11 28.79 28.74
C ALA A 820 24.69 28.24 27.37
N HIS A 821 23.38 28.16 27.12
CA HIS A 821 22.81 27.75 25.84
C HIS A 821 23.24 28.68 24.70
N LYS A 822 23.11 30.01 24.87
CA LYS A 822 23.59 30.96 23.85
C LYS A 822 25.09 30.79 23.57
N LYS A 823 25.92 30.70 24.60
CA LYS A 823 27.37 30.46 24.42
C LYS A 823 27.66 29.20 23.62
N TYR A 824 26.86 28.14 23.80
CA TYR A 824 27.01 26.90 23.05
C TYR A 824 26.62 27.08 21.57
N ILE A 825 25.48 27.73 21.29
CA ILE A 825 25.06 28.06 19.92
C ILE A 825 26.12 28.91 19.21
N ASP A 826 26.63 29.96 19.87
CA ASP A 826 27.67 30.83 19.31
C ASP A 826 28.94 30.06 19.01
N ARG A 827 29.33 29.14 19.89
CA ARG A 827 30.49 28.29 19.67
C ARG A 827 30.28 27.32 18.50
N LEU A 828 29.07 26.77 18.31
CA LEU A 828 28.74 25.92 17.17
C LEU A 828 28.86 26.70 15.85
N ILE A 829 28.28 27.90 15.80
CA ILE A 829 28.28 28.75 14.60
C ILE A 829 29.70 29.22 14.29
N ALA A 830 30.42 29.76 15.28
CA ALA A 830 31.80 30.23 15.08
C ALA A 830 32.71 29.11 14.57
N LYS A 831 32.64 27.91 15.18
CA LYS A 831 33.43 26.76 14.75
C LYS A 831 33.08 26.33 13.32
N ALA A 832 31.81 26.43 12.92
CA ALA A 832 31.40 26.11 11.56
C ALA A 832 31.89 27.14 10.55
N LEU A 833 31.86 28.43 10.87
CA LEU A 833 32.37 29.50 9.99
C LEU A 833 33.90 29.47 9.82
N GLU A 834 34.62 28.90 10.79
CA GLU A 834 36.08 28.70 10.74
C GLU A 834 36.52 27.48 9.89
N ALA A 835 35.61 26.54 9.59
CA ALA A 835 35.90 25.22 9.02
C ALA A 835 35.56 25.12 7.53
#